data_AF-A0A7V9JTV6-F1
#
_entry.id   AF-A0A7V9JTV6-F1
#
_cell.length_a   1.000
_cell.length_b   1.000
_cell.length_c   1.000
_cell.angle_alpha   90.00
_cell.angle_beta   90.00
_cell.angle_gamma   90.00
#
_symmetry.space_group_name_H-M   'P 1'
#
loop_
_entity.id
_entity.type
_entity.pdbx_description
1 polymer ?
#
loop_
_entity_poly.entity_id
_entity_poly.type
_entity_poly.pdbx_seq_one_letter_code
_entity_poly.pdbx_strand_id
1 'polypeptide(L)'
;MSHRLISTASSIVSAIAIASMAAAADAKPSGPPAIVSHVKIVSDKIEDVSSLEAWKKSFITEGMTDEQKALKIWESVVKFRQQSIPANEFLLSDAQHPHDFIKVANVYGYGQCCCASSHIEELSRYLGLKTRGWGLNNHSVPEVFYNDAWHMLDASLVNYYVKDDKAIASVEEMTANPEGIVNKAHSPHVDENGWYPAKTHQVQNSPDSYRKKGNSPFLFDYGYSQSYEQNVQLRDGERLTRNFSNKGLHVNALEGGECWHLKCKPGEGDLVYSPKYGDIAPGRVGNGTHVYEPPLGAKIVKSAALACENLATTEDDKKKPALHVIDGAKPASFVVRMPSSYVYLTGSLAYTPVVGKDGKVTVSYSDNNGLDWKEISSATASGAQTVDLKALVHRKHDYRLKFDITGDGSGLDALSVTHDVQHSQRALPALGAGKNTIAFSSGAQEGRIAVEGNLDPSKRDKNVVFADFHPVVNGLKSDGYPWFMTGGSADVTIPVTTPGDMKRISAGGHYRARGAGEGWDYQVSFDNGKTFTSFGKAEGPCAGASSYATYDKVPAGTRSALLKLVGKQNNTCGFFHIGAWADYTEPNGGFRPVKVTYQWQENGQAKEDVHIAAKAEDTWTITCAAAPTMTAIVVELAPAK
;
A
#
# COMPACT_ATOMS: atom_id res chain seq x y z
N MET A 1 64.34 -11.83 -6.01
CA MET A 1 63.79 -11.90 -4.65
C MET A 1 63.29 -10.51 -4.28
N SER A 2 61.99 -10.27 -4.42
CA SER A 2 61.34 -9.01 -4.08
C SER A 2 59.96 -9.33 -3.48
N HIS A 3 59.73 -8.74 -2.32
CA HIS A 3 58.69 -9.10 -1.37
C HIS A 3 57.27 -8.78 -1.87
N ARG A 4 56.36 -9.74 -1.71
CA ARG A 4 54.90 -9.55 -1.76
C ARG A 4 54.44 -8.95 -0.43
N LEU A 5 53.83 -7.77 -0.48
CA LEU A 5 53.02 -7.22 0.59
C LEU A 5 51.59 -7.76 0.42
N ILE A 6 51.16 -8.61 1.35
CA ILE A 6 49.78 -9.03 1.52
C ILE A 6 49.10 -7.95 2.38
N SER A 7 48.20 -7.19 1.76
CA SER A 7 47.30 -6.27 2.45
C SER A 7 46.15 -7.09 3.05
N THR A 8 46.14 -7.23 4.37
CA THR A 8 44.97 -7.67 5.13
C THR A 8 44.05 -6.46 5.33
N ALA A 9 43.00 -6.37 4.51
CA ALA A 9 41.90 -5.47 4.75
C ALA A 9 40.98 -6.07 5.82
N SER A 10 41.19 -5.69 7.08
CA SER A 10 40.16 -5.82 8.13
C SER A 10 39.07 -4.79 7.85
N SER A 11 37.97 -5.22 7.26
CA SER A 11 36.73 -4.44 7.18
C SER A 11 36.12 -4.31 8.58
N ILE A 12 36.42 -3.19 9.22
CA ILE A 12 35.71 -2.70 10.40
C ILE A 12 34.27 -2.42 9.95
N VAL A 13 33.35 -3.30 10.35
CA VAL A 13 31.91 -3.01 10.35
C VAL A 13 31.74 -1.81 11.28
N SER A 14 31.63 -0.62 10.69
CA SER A 14 31.24 0.56 11.44
C SER A 14 29.86 0.28 12.01
N ALA A 15 29.78 0.18 13.34
CA ALA A 15 28.53 0.16 14.07
C ALA A 15 27.76 1.43 13.67
N ILE A 16 26.78 1.28 12.79
CA ILE A 16 25.75 2.28 12.62
C ILE A 16 25.12 2.40 14.00
N ALA A 17 25.39 3.51 14.67
CA ALA A 17 24.71 3.88 15.89
C ALA A 17 23.23 3.98 15.54
N ILE A 18 22.46 2.94 15.88
CA ILE A 18 21.01 2.98 15.93
C ILE A 18 20.69 3.96 17.06
N ALA A 19 20.69 5.25 16.72
CA ALA A 19 20.44 6.33 17.64
C ALA A 19 18.96 6.26 18.05
N SER A 20 18.74 5.74 19.25
CA SER A 20 17.70 6.16 20.20
C SER A 20 16.35 6.58 19.60
N MET A 21 15.59 5.60 19.09
CA MET A 21 14.11 5.63 19.18
C MET A 21 13.58 4.53 20.12
N ALA A 22 14.47 3.83 20.83
CA ALA A 22 14.12 2.71 21.71
C ALA A 22 13.77 3.11 23.17
N ALA A 23 13.57 4.40 23.46
CA ALA A 23 13.40 4.87 24.84
C ALA A 23 12.03 5.52 25.10
N ALA A 24 10.95 4.76 24.98
CA ALA A 24 9.76 4.92 25.83
C ALA A 24 8.85 3.67 25.75
N ALA A 25 8.12 3.45 26.84
CA ALA A 25 7.07 2.44 27.05
C ALA A 25 7.51 1.00 27.42
N ASP A 26 8.04 0.86 28.65
CA ASP A 26 7.88 -0.35 29.49
C ASP A 26 6.80 -0.17 30.59
N ALA A 27 6.03 0.93 30.56
CA ALA A 27 4.84 1.07 31.37
C ALA A 27 3.62 0.66 30.54
N LYS A 28 2.86 -0.36 31.00
CA LYS A 28 1.49 -0.57 30.48
C LYS A 28 0.74 0.77 30.57
N PRO A 29 0.16 1.27 29.47
CA PRO A 29 -0.54 2.55 29.49
C PRO A 29 -1.68 2.49 30.51
N SER A 30 -1.64 3.36 31.52
CA SER A 30 -2.75 3.56 32.44
C SER A 30 -3.76 4.52 31.80
N GLY A 31 -4.61 4.01 30.91
CA GLY A 31 -5.61 4.80 30.21
C GLY A 31 -6.41 4.00 29.18
N PRO A 32 -7.46 4.59 28.59
CA PRO A 32 -8.13 3.97 27.46
C PRO A 32 -7.17 3.82 26.27
N PRO A 33 -7.41 2.89 25.34
CA PRO A 33 -6.63 2.79 24.12
C PRO A 33 -6.54 4.12 23.37
N ALA A 34 -5.37 4.44 22.82
CA ALA A 34 -5.16 5.69 22.09
C ALA A 34 -5.37 5.54 20.58
N ILE A 35 -5.23 4.31 20.06
CA ILE A 35 -5.29 4.00 18.63
C ILE A 35 -6.21 2.79 18.44
N VAL A 36 -7.16 2.91 17.50
CA VAL A 36 -7.95 1.77 17.00
C VAL A 36 -7.44 1.43 15.62
N SER A 37 -6.82 0.26 15.45
CA SER A 37 -6.32 -0.21 14.14
C SER A 37 -7.34 -1.05 13.37
N HIS A 38 -7.08 -1.24 12.09
CA HIS A 38 -7.85 -2.09 11.18
C HIS A 38 -9.36 -1.80 11.22
N VAL A 39 -9.72 -0.51 11.28
CA VAL A 39 -11.12 -0.06 11.19
C VAL A 39 -11.65 -0.41 9.80
N LYS A 40 -12.54 -1.39 9.73
CA LYS A 40 -13.11 -1.90 8.50
C LYS A 40 -14.62 -1.85 8.55
N ILE A 41 -15.22 -1.44 7.44
CA ILE A 41 -16.65 -1.41 7.21
C ILE A 41 -16.91 -2.09 5.88
N VAL A 42 -17.82 -3.05 5.88
CA VAL A 42 -18.25 -3.78 4.68
C VAL A 42 -19.78 -3.71 4.57
N SER A 43 -20.27 -3.79 3.33
CA SER A 43 -21.69 -3.87 2.99
C SER A 43 -21.93 -5.19 2.28
N ASP A 44 -23.09 -5.80 2.50
CA ASP A 44 -23.51 -7.03 1.81
C ASP A 44 -23.67 -6.87 0.28
N LYS A 45 -23.46 -5.67 -0.26
CA LYS A 45 -23.50 -5.36 -1.69
C LYS A 45 -22.15 -5.39 -2.39
N ILE A 46 -21.05 -5.42 -1.65
CA ILE A 46 -19.69 -5.25 -2.18
C ILE A 46 -18.77 -6.31 -1.57
N GLU A 47 -18.03 -7.02 -2.41
CA GLU A 47 -17.04 -8.01 -1.96
C GLU A 47 -15.90 -7.34 -1.17
N ASP A 48 -15.52 -7.94 -0.05
CA ASP A 48 -14.42 -7.44 0.77
C ASP A 48 -13.08 -7.80 0.12
N VAL A 49 -12.35 -6.77 -0.29
CA VAL A 49 -11.01 -6.84 -0.88
C VAL A 49 -10.01 -6.02 -0.06
N SER A 50 -10.22 -5.90 1.26
CA SER A 50 -9.34 -5.11 2.14
C SER A 50 -7.94 -5.70 2.33
N SER A 51 -7.80 -7.01 2.10
CA SER A 51 -6.56 -7.79 2.20
C SER A 51 -6.66 -9.04 1.32
N LEU A 52 -5.54 -9.74 1.10
CA LEU A 52 -5.54 -11.01 0.35
C LEU A 52 -6.43 -12.08 1.02
N GLU A 53 -6.42 -12.18 2.35
CA GLU A 53 -7.29 -13.10 3.08
C GLU A 53 -8.78 -12.71 2.94
N ALA A 54 -9.10 -11.42 3.00
CA ALA A 54 -10.47 -10.94 2.79
C ALA A 54 -10.95 -11.23 1.36
N TRP A 55 -10.12 -10.97 0.36
CA TRP A 55 -10.40 -11.30 -1.04
C TRP A 55 -10.65 -12.81 -1.20
N LYS A 56 -9.78 -13.66 -0.63
CA LYS A 56 -9.92 -15.11 -0.69
C LYS A 56 -11.25 -15.56 -0.10
N LYS A 57 -11.64 -15.03 1.06
CA LYS A 57 -12.94 -15.32 1.70
C LYS A 57 -14.13 -14.87 0.83
N SER A 58 -13.99 -13.78 0.09
CA SER A 58 -15.04 -13.24 -0.77
C SER A 58 -15.22 -14.02 -2.08
N PHE A 59 -14.14 -14.55 -2.65
CA PHE A 59 -14.15 -15.12 -4.01
C PHE A 59 -13.97 -16.63 -4.09
N ILE A 60 -13.35 -17.24 -3.08
CA ILE A 60 -12.95 -18.65 -3.10
C ILE A 60 -13.71 -19.41 -2.05
N THR A 61 -14.43 -20.45 -2.47
CA THR A 61 -15.11 -21.39 -1.57
C THR A 61 -14.35 -22.71 -1.50
N GLU A 62 -14.50 -23.41 -0.38
CA GLU A 62 -13.99 -24.77 -0.24
C GLU A 62 -14.55 -25.68 -1.35
N GLY A 63 -13.71 -26.56 -1.89
CA GLY A 63 -14.08 -27.50 -2.95
C GLY A 63 -13.99 -26.97 -4.39
N MET A 64 -13.65 -25.70 -4.62
CA MET A 64 -13.42 -25.20 -5.98
C MET A 64 -12.25 -25.93 -6.67
N THR A 65 -12.44 -26.31 -7.93
CA THR A 65 -11.34 -26.78 -8.81
C THR A 65 -10.38 -25.64 -9.12
N ASP A 66 -9.17 -25.97 -9.59
CA ASP A 66 -8.19 -24.94 -9.96
C ASP A 66 -8.66 -24.07 -11.13
N GLU A 67 -9.42 -24.64 -12.07
CA GLU A 67 -10.12 -23.89 -13.12
C GLU A 67 -11.12 -22.88 -12.53
N GLN A 68 -11.97 -23.31 -11.59
CA GLN A 68 -12.94 -22.43 -10.93
C GLN A 68 -12.26 -21.30 -10.16
N LYS A 69 -11.16 -21.59 -9.45
CA LYS A 69 -10.34 -20.57 -8.78
C LYS A 69 -9.74 -19.59 -9.79
N ALA A 70 -9.18 -20.08 -10.89
CA ALA A 70 -8.58 -19.24 -11.92
C ALA A 70 -9.61 -18.27 -12.55
N LEU A 71 -10.82 -18.76 -12.82
CA LEU A 71 -11.92 -17.91 -13.31
C LEU A 71 -12.39 -16.90 -12.27
N LYS A 72 -12.42 -17.25 -10.98
CA LYS A 72 -12.75 -16.31 -9.89
C LYS A 72 -11.69 -15.24 -9.68
N ILE A 73 -10.41 -15.59 -9.85
CA ILE A 73 -9.30 -14.64 -9.90
C ILE A 73 -9.54 -13.64 -11.03
N TRP A 74 -9.74 -14.12 -12.27
CA TRP A 74 -10.01 -13.26 -13.41
C TRP A 74 -11.23 -12.35 -13.20
N GLU A 75 -12.35 -12.91 -12.71
CA GLU A 75 -13.56 -12.15 -12.40
C GLU A 75 -13.31 -11.02 -11.39
N SER A 76 -12.52 -11.30 -10.33
CA SER A 76 -12.19 -10.29 -9.32
C SER A 76 -11.34 -9.14 -9.90
N VAL A 77 -10.40 -9.43 -10.80
CA VAL A 77 -9.60 -8.39 -11.48
C VAL A 77 -10.47 -7.56 -12.42
N VAL A 78 -11.41 -8.18 -13.13
CA VAL A 78 -12.41 -7.48 -13.97
C VAL A 78 -13.31 -6.57 -13.13
N LYS A 79 -13.75 -7.02 -11.95
CA LYS A 79 -14.62 -6.26 -11.05
C LYS A 79 -13.99 -4.97 -10.56
N PHE A 80 -12.74 -5.05 -10.10
CA PHE A 80 -12.12 -3.98 -9.32
C PHE A 80 -11.16 -3.10 -10.12
N ARG A 81 -10.85 -3.44 -11.37
CA ARG A 81 -9.86 -2.70 -12.16
C ARG A 81 -10.32 -2.46 -13.59
N GLN A 82 -10.38 -1.19 -13.98
CA GLN A 82 -10.65 -0.73 -15.34
C GLN A 82 -9.38 -0.59 -16.19
N GLN A 83 -9.45 -1.00 -17.47
CA GLN A 83 -8.39 -0.76 -18.45
C GLN A 83 -8.20 0.73 -18.75
N SER A 84 -6.97 1.22 -18.53
CA SER A 84 -6.72 2.64 -18.38
C SER A 84 -5.21 2.95 -18.33
N ILE A 85 -4.81 4.22 -18.50
CA ILE A 85 -3.44 4.66 -18.18
C ILE A 85 -3.21 4.47 -16.67
N PRO A 86 -2.21 3.68 -16.27
CA PRO A 86 -1.99 3.31 -14.88
C PRO A 86 -1.59 4.49 -13.96
N ALA A 87 -1.88 4.33 -12.68
CA ALA A 87 -1.39 5.20 -11.62
C ALA A 87 0.14 5.12 -11.50
N ASN A 88 0.83 6.25 -11.30
CA ASN A 88 2.28 6.31 -11.12
C ASN A 88 2.63 6.77 -9.70
N GLU A 89 3.01 5.82 -8.84
CA GLU A 89 3.54 6.11 -7.50
C GLU A 89 5.05 6.36 -7.53
N PHE A 90 5.75 5.89 -8.57
CA PHE A 90 7.21 5.87 -8.64
C PHE A 90 7.88 5.10 -7.50
N LEU A 91 7.17 4.14 -6.89
CA LEU A 91 7.71 3.28 -5.82
C LEU A 91 8.30 1.98 -6.39
N LEU A 92 7.59 1.33 -7.32
CA LEU A 92 8.10 0.18 -8.08
C LEU A 92 9.03 0.67 -9.19
N SER A 93 10.28 0.19 -9.21
CA SER A 93 11.33 0.76 -10.09
C SER A 93 11.15 0.42 -11.57
N ASP A 94 10.65 -0.77 -11.87
CA ASP A 94 10.48 -1.29 -13.24
C ASP A 94 9.22 -0.75 -13.91
N ALA A 95 8.09 -0.79 -13.20
CA ALA A 95 6.80 -0.38 -13.72
C ALA A 95 6.50 1.09 -13.44
N GLN A 96 6.99 1.67 -12.33
CA GLN A 96 6.55 2.97 -11.75
C GLN A 96 5.08 2.99 -11.28
N HIS A 97 4.26 2.05 -11.76
CA HIS A 97 2.86 1.86 -11.40
C HIS A 97 2.67 0.78 -10.33
N PRO A 98 1.66 0.89 -9.46
CA PRO A 98 1.35 -0.15 -8.48
C PRO A 98 0.73 -1.38 -9.17
N HIS A 99 1.21 -2.55 -8.78
CA HIS A 99 0.83 -3.86 -9.32
C HIS A 99 0.27 -4.83 -8.26
N ASP A 100 0.19 -4.40 -6.99
CA ASP A 100 -0.52 -5.10 -5.92
C ASP A 100 -2.03 -4.95 -6.12
N PHE A 101 -2.73 -6.07 -6.23
CA PHE A 101 -4.17 -6.11 -6.51
C PHE A 101 -4.99 -5.47 -5.40
N ILE A 102 -4.66 -5.73 -4.13
CA ILE A 102 -5.40 -5.17 -2.99
C ILE A 102 -5.25 -3.65 -3.00
N LYS A 103 -4.04 -3.13 -3.26
CA LYS A 103 -3.79 -1.70 -3.41
C LYS A 103 -4.57 -1.11 -4.58
N VAL A 104 -4.49 -1.72 -5.76
CA VAL A 104 -5.19 -1.21 -6.96
C VAL A 104 -6.70 -1.23 -6.74
N ALA A 105 -7.27 -2.30 -6.20
CA ALA A 105 -8.70 -2.42 -5.96
C ALA A 105 -9.23 -1.33 -5.03
N ASN A 106 -8.46 -0.93 -4.02
CA ASN A 106 -8.87 0.01 -2.97
C ASN A 106 -8.48 1.47 -3.22
N VAL A 107 -7.33 1.72 -3.85
CA VAL A 107 -6.76 3.08 -4.00
C VAL A 107 -7.02 3.67 -5.38
N TYR A 108 -6.94 2.85 -6.43
CA TYR A 108 -6.93 3.34 -7.82
C TYR A 108 -8.18 2.94 -8.60
N GLY A 109 -8.49 1.66 -8.68
CA GLY A 109 -9.59 1.12 -9.46
C GLY A 109 -9.32 1.06 -10.97
N TYR A 110 -8.11 1.40 -11.41
CA TYR A 110 -7.73 1.45 -12.82
C TYR A 110 -6.25 1.06 -13.02
N GLY A 111 -5.93 0.59 -14.22
CA GLY A 111 -4.59 0.17 -14.62
C GLY A 111 -4.60 -0.50 -15.99
N GLN A 112 -3.41 -0.75 -16.56
CA GLN A 112 -3.29 -1.32 -17.91
C GLN A 112 -3.04 -2.84 -17.90
N CYS A 113 -2.69 -3.40 -19.06
CA CYS A 113 -2.45 -4.83 -19.26
C CYS A 113 -1.36 -5.40 -18.34
N CYS A 114 -0.26 -4.68 -18.09
CA CYS A 114 0.76 -5.14 -17.13
C CYS A 114 0.21 -5.30 -15.70
N CYS A 115 -0.63 -4.35 -15.24
CA CYS A 115 -1.30 -4.44 -13.95
C CYS A 115 -2.30 -5.60 -13.92
N ALA A 116 -3.06 -5.79 -15.00
CA ALA A 116 -3.99 -6.92 -15.12
C ALA A 116 -3.30 -8.28 -14.95
N SER A 117 -2.16 -8.43 -15.66
CA SER A 117 -1.34 -9.64 -15.61
C SER A 117 -0.81 -9.86 -14.21
N SER A 118 -0.19 -8.84 -13.61
CA SER A 118 0.38 -8.94 -12.26
C SER A 118 -0.67 -9.30 -11.20
N HIS A 119 -1.89 -8.77 -11.29
CA HIS A 119 -2.95 -9.10 -10.33
C HIS A 119 -3.36 -10.57 -10.41
N ILE A 120 -3.52 -11.13 -11.62
CA ILE A 120 -3.86 -12.54 -11.77
C ILE A 120 -2.70 -13.41 -11.29
N GLU A 121 -1.47 -13.04 -11.61
CA GLU A 121 -0.27 -13.74 -11.14
C GLU A 121 -0.16 -13.73 -9.60
N GLU A 122 -0.34 -12.57 -8.97
CA GLU A 122 -0.31 -12.41 -7.52
C GLU A 122 -1.34 -13.29 -6.83
N LEU A 123 -2.61 -13.17 -7.24
CA LEU A 123 -3.72 -13.90 -6.65
C LEU A 123 -3.60 -15.41 -6.89
N SER A 124 -3.09 -15.82 -8.04
CA SER A 124 -2.81 -17.23 -8.36
C SER A 124 -1.72 -17.80 -7.44
N ARG A 125 -0.58 -17.10 -7.30
CA ARG A 125 0.50 -17.55 -6.39
C ARG A 125 0.04 -17.60 -4.94
N TYR A 126 -0.79 -16.65 -4.53
CA TYR A 126 -1.36 -16.63 -3.19
C TYR A 126 -2.28 -17.83 -2.90
N LEU A 127 -2.98 -18.35 -3.92
CA LEU A 127 -3.75 -19.60 -3.81
C LEU A 127 -2.91 -20.87 -4.04
N GLY A 128 -1.61 -20.75 -4.27
CA GLY A 128 -0.71 -21.87 -4.57
C GLY A 128 -0.83 -22.42 -5.99
N LEU A 129 -1.49 -21.69 -6.90
CA LEU A 129 -1.59 -22.07 -8.32
C LEU A 129 -0.29 -21.73 -9.06
N LYS A 130 0.10 -22.60 -9.98
CA LYS A 130 1.19 -22.31 -10.93
C LYS A 130 0.71 -21.25 -11.92
N THR A 131 1.48 -20.19 -12.08
CA THR A 131 1.16 -19.05 -12.96
C THR A 131 2.43 -18.50 -13.60
N ARG A 132 2.30 -17.84 -14.76
CA ARG A 132 3.40 -17.13 -15.43
C ARG A 132 2.89 -15.92 -16.21
N GLY A 133 3.68 -14.84 -16.28
CA GLY A 133 3.41 -13.69 -17.13
C GLY A 133 4.04 -13.80 -18.52
N TRP A 134 3.41 -13.16 -19.51
CA TRP A 134 3.93 -13.01 -20.87
C TRP A 134 4.02 -11.54 -21.28
N GLY A 135 5.19 -11.14 -21.79
CA GLY A 135 5.34 -9.95 -22.61
C GLY A 135 5.00 -10.26 -24.07
N LEU A 136 4.02 -9.55 -24.64
CA LEU A 136 3.56 -9.66 -26.02
C LEU A 136 3.74 -8.33 -26.77
N ASN A 137 3.25 -8.26 -28.01
CA ASN A 137 3.33 -7.05 -28.82
C ASN A 137 2.42 -5.94 -28.27
N ASN A 138 3.00 -4.96 -27.57
CA ASN A 138 2.28 -3.88 -26.88
C ASN A 138 1.17 -4.40 -25.95
N HIS A 139 1.33 -5.62 -25.42
CA HIS A 139 0.34 -6.26 -24.57
C HIS A 139 1.02 -7.18 -23.56
N SER A 140 0.31 -7.47 -22.47
CA SER A 140 0.79 -8.30 -21.38
C SER A 140 -0.35 -9.15 -20.88
N VAL A 141 -0.13 -10.46 -20.75
CA VAL A 141 -1.17 -11.39 -20.28
C VAL A 141 -0.59 -12.45 -19.35
N PRO A 142 -1.37 -12.92 -18.38
CA PRO A 142 -0.99 -14.02 -17.51
C PRO A 142 -1.52 -15.35 -18.05
N GLU A 143 -0.88 -16.44 -17.63
CA GLU A 143 -1.45 -17.79 -17.73
C GLU A 143 -1.48 -18.46 -16.36
N VAL A 144 -2.53 -19.24 -16.10
CA VAL A 144 -2.67 -20.11 -14.94
C VAL A 144 -2.68 -21.56 -15.40
N PHE A 145 -1.95 -22.43 -14.69
CA PHE A 145 -1.86 -23.85 -15.02
C PHE A 145 -2.86 -24.66 -14.22
N TYR A 146 -3.72 -25.41 -14.91
CA TYR A 146 -4.64 -26.38 -14.33
C TYR A 146 -4.96 -27.46 -15.37
N ASN A 147 -5.48 -28.61 -14.95
CA ASN A 147 -5.81 -29.73 -15.84
C ASN A 147 -4.67 -30.09 -16.83
N ASP A 148 -3.42 -30.07 -16.33
CA ASP A 148 -2.20 -30.35 -17.08
C ASP A 148 -1.92 -29.42 -18.29
N ALA A 149 -2.52 -28.22 -18.34
CA ALA A 149 -2.34 -27.25 -19.41
C ALA A 149 -2.25 -25.79 -18.91
N TRP A 150 -1.71 -24.91 -19.75
CA TRP A 150 -1.67 -23.47 -19.51
C TRP A 150 -2.90 -22.78 -20.12
N HIS A 151 -3.45 -21.81 -19.40
CA HIS A 151 -4.68 -21.11 -19.80
C HIS A 151 -4.54 -19.60 -19.63
N MET A 152 -4.70 -18.85 -20.72
CA MET A 152 -4.55 -17.39 -20.75
C MET A 152 -5.82 -16.69 -20.26
N LEU A 153 -5.67 -15.75 -19.32
CA LEU A 153 -6.78 -15.00 -18.72
C LEU A 153 -6.57 -13.48 -18.86
N ASP A 154 -7.16 -12.85 -19.87
CA ASP A 154 -6.97 -11.42 -20.15
C ASP A 154 -8.04 -10.56 -19.46
N ALA A 155 -7.77 -10.14 -18.22
CA ALA A 155 -8.67 -9.22 -17.53
C ALA A 155 -8.59 -7.78 -18.07
N SER A 156 -7.58 -7.42 -18.87
CA SER A 156 -7.40 -6.06 -19.41
C SER A 156 -8.35 -5.76 -20.55
N LEU A 157 -8.61 -6.75 -21.40
CA LEU A 157 -9.65 -6.67 -22.41
C LEU A 157 -10.97 -7.30 -21.93
N VAL A 158 -11.01 -7.87 -20.72
CA VAL A 158 -12.18 -8.58 -20.18
C VAL A 158 -12.55 -9.74 -21.11
N ASN A 159 -11.56 -10.58 -21.43
CA ASN A 159 -11.74 -11.72 -22.31
C ASN A 159 -10.78 -12.88 -22.00
N TYR A 160 -11.10 -14.05 -22.53
CA TYR A 160 -10.21 -15.19 -22.73
C TYR A 160 -10.72 -15.96 -23.95
N TYR A 161 -9.88 -16.77 -24.60
CA TYR A 161 -10.28 -17.50 -25.80
C TYR A 161 -10.50 -18.97 -25.49
N VAL A 162 -11.60 -19.51 -26.01
CA VAL A 162 -12.03 -20.89 -25.76
C VAL A 162 -11.87 -21.70 -27.04
N LYS A 163 -11.16 -22.82 -26.98
CA LYS A 163 -10.96 -23.76 -28.08
C LYS A 163 -12.24 -24.57 -28.36
N ASP A 164 -12.22 -25.38 -29.42
CA ASP A 164 -13.36 -26.24 -29.79
C ASP A 164 -13.73 -27.25 -28.70
N ASP A 165 -12.72 -27.77 -28.00
CA ASP A 165 -12.84 -28.67 -26.85
C ASP A 165 -13.32 -27.98 -25.56
N LYS A 166 -13.62 -26.68 -25.63
CA LYS A 166 -14.05 -25.81 -24.53
C LYS A 166 -12.98 -25.45 -23.50
N ALA A 167 -11.73 -25.88 -23.68
CA ALA A 167 -10.63 -25.42 -22.85
C ALA A 167 -10.19 -24.01 -23.24
N ILE A 168 -9.69 -23.24 -22.26
CA ILE A 168 -9.11 -21.92 -22.52
C ILE A 168 -7.77 -22.09 -23.24
N ALA A 169 -7.53 -21.31 -24.29
CA ALA A 169 -6.28 -21.35 -25.04
C ALA A 169 -5.10 -20.77 -24.24
N SER A 170 -3.93 -21.38 -24.39
CA SER A 170 -2.64 -20.82 -23.97
C SER A 170 -2.17 -19.72 -24.94
N VAL A 171 -1.25 -18.88 -24.47
CA VAL A 171 -0.50 -17.91 -25.29
C VAL A 171 0.28 -18.63 -26.39
N GLU A 172 0.83 -19.81 -26.12
CA GLU A 172 1.57 -20.58 -27.12
C GLU A 172 0.65 -21.07 -28.26
N GLU A 173 -0.54 -21.60 -27.94
CA GLU A 173 -1.56 -21.96 -28.94
C GLU A 173 -2.04 -20.73 -29.72
N MET A 174 -2.35 -19.63 -29.01
CA MET A 174 -2.80 -18.38 -29.64
C MET A 174 -1.75 -17.76 -30.56
N THR A 175 -0.47 -17.77 -30.17
CA THR A 175 0.61 -17.23 -31.00
C THR A 175 0.95 -18.11 -32.20
N ALA A 176 0.65 -19.42 -32.13
CA ALA A 176 0.85 -20.36 -33.23
C ALA A 176 -0.26 -20.27 -34.30
N ASN A 177 -1.49 -19.93 -33.91
CA ASN A 177 -2.63 -19.75 -34.81
C ASN A 177 -3.51 -18.56 -34.39
N PRO A 178 -3.02 -17.32 -34.51
CA PRO A 178 -3.72 -16.16 -33.98
C PRO A 178 -5.02 -15.89 -34.71
N GLU A 179 -5.11 -16.07 -36.02
CA GLU A 179 -6.37 -15.85 -36.76
C GLU A 179 -7.42 -16.92 -36.44
N GLY A 180 -6.99 -18.17 -36.24
CA GLY A 180 -7.89 -19.28 -35.92
C GLY A 180 -8.45 -19.24 -34.50
N ILE A 181 -7.72 -18.67 -33.54
CA ILE A 181 -8.14 -18.60 -32.12
C ILE A 181 -8.62 -17.19 -31.73
N VAL A 182 -7.93 -16.13 -32.15
CA VAL A 182 -8.25 -14.73 -31.80
C VAL A 182 -9.33 -14.19 -32.73
N ASN A 183 -10.54 -14.74 -32.59
CA ASN A 183 -11.71 -14.29 -33.34
C ASN A 183 -12.98 -14.38 -32.49
N LYS A 184 -14.08 -13.83 -33.03
CA LYS A 184 -15.37 -13.74 -32.32
C LYS A 184 -15.95 -15.12 -31.94
N ALA A 185 -15.73 -16.16 -32.75
CA ALA A 185 -16.30 -17.49 -32.48
C ALA A 185 -15.70 -18.16 -31.23
N HIS A 186 -14.45 -17.82 -30.91
CA HIS A 186 -13.73 -18.32 -29.75
C HIS A 186 -13.70 -17.34 -28.57
N SER A 187 -14.38 -16.19 -28.67
CA SER A 187 -14.39 -15.16 -27.63
C SER A 187 -15.78 -15.01 -27.00
N PRO A 188 -16.00 -15.55 -25.80
CA PRO A 188 -17.33 -15.58 -25.17
C PRO A 188 -17.83 -14.22 -24.67
N HIS A 189 -16.99 -13.17 -24.69
CA HIS A 189 -17.30 -11.86 -24.11
C HIS A 189 -17.44 -10.74 -25.14
N VAL A 190 -17.09 -10.99 -26.40
CA VAL A 190 -17.17 -9.98 -27.46
C VAL A 190 -18.63 -9.72 -27.81
N ASP A 191 -18.97 -8.45 -28.00
CA ASP A 191 -20.33 -8.05 -28.37
C ASP A 191 -20.65 -8.34 -29.84
N GLU A 192 -21.89 -8.05 -30.24
CA GLU A 192 -22.35 -8.26 -31.61
C GLU A 192 -21.51 -7.51 -32.66
N ASN A 193 -20.94 -6.36 -32.29
CA ASN A 193 -20.14 -5.48 -33.13
C ASN A 193 -18.64 -5.81 -33.10
N GLY A 194 -18.23 -6.89 -32.43
CA GLY A 194 -16.84 -7.30 -32.40
C GLY A 194 -15.98 -6.57 -31.36
N TRP A 195 -16.57 -5.80 -30.44
CA TRP A 195 -15.83 -5.13 -29.37
C TRP A 195 -15.70 -6.01 -28.14
N TYR A 196 -14.53 -5.97 -27.50
CA TYR A 196 -14.42 -6.49 -26.14
C TYR A 196 -15.18 -5.61 -25.14
N PRO A 197 -15.56 -6.16 -23.97
CA PRO A 197 -16.29 -5.41 -22.96
C PRO A 197 -15.58 -4.14 -22.49
N ALA A 198 -14.24 -4.13 -22.47
CA ALA A 198 -13.44 -2.96 -22.10
C ALA A 198 -13.52 -1.78 -23.09
N LYS A 199 -14.11 -1.96 -24.29
CA LYS A 199 -14.27 -0.96 -25.37
C LYS A 199 -12.99 -0.26 -25.86
N THR A 200 -11.82 -0.82 -25.55
CA THR A 200 -10.53 -0.30 -26.03
C THR A 200 -10.09 -0.90 -27.36
N HIS A 201 -10.51 -2.14 -27.67
CA HIS A 201 -10.09 -2.87 -28.88
C HIS A 201 -11.26 -3.66 -29.49
N GLN A 202 -11.22 -3.85 -30.81
CA GLN A 202 -12.07 -4.79 -31.54
C GLN A 202 -11.31 -6.08 -31.83
N VAL A 203 -12.02 -7.20 -31.80
CA VAL A 203 -11.46 -8.54 -32.00
C VAL A 203 -10.72 -8.66 -33.34
N GLN A 204 -11.22 -8.05 -34.42
CA GLN A 204 -10.57 -8.09 -35.74
C GLN A 204 -9.18 -7.44 -35.79
N ASN A 205 -8.88 -6.52 -34.88
CA ASN A 205 -7.58 -5.82 -34.81
C ASN A 205 -6.66 -6.41 -33.74
N SER A 206 -7.15 -7.42 -33.01
CA SER A 206 -6.46 -7.98 -31.84
C SER A 206 -5.45 -9.10 -32.13
N PRO A 207 -5.48 -9.84 -33.26
CA PRO A 207 -4.46 -10.84 -33.54
C PRO A 207 -3.04 -10.29 -33.36
N ASP A 208 -2.80 -9.03 -33.76
CA ASP A 208 -1.50 -8.37 -33.59
C ASP A 208 -1.05 -8.21 -32.14
N SER A 209 -1.97 -7.98 -31.20
CA SER A 209 -1.65 -7.88 -29.76
C SER A 209 -1.24 -9.22 -29.16
N TYR A 210 -1.70 -10.32 -29.75
CA TYR A 210 -1.36 -11.70 -29.35
C TYR A 210 -0.32 -12.36 -30.26
N ARG A 211 0.28 -11.60 -31.20
CA ARG A 211 1.37 -12.06 -32.06
C ARG A 211 2.74 -11.80 -31.44
N LYS A 212 3.74 -12.47 -32.00
CA LYS A 212 5.17 -12.17 -31.78
C LYS A 212 5.53 -10.88 -32.52
N LYS A 213 6.10 -9.86 -31.86
CA LYS A 213 6.71 -8.71 -32.56
C LYS A 213 8.02 -8.29 -31.93
N GLY A 214 9.08 -8.17 -32.74
CA GLY A 214 10.32 -7.45 -32.44
C GLY A 214 11.24 -8.04 -31.35
N ASN A 215 10.70 -8.87 -30.46
CA ASN A 215 11.33 -9.88 -29.62
C ASN A 215 10.23 -10.94 -29.42
N SER A 216 10.53 -12.23 -29.57
CA SER A 216 9.55 -13.31 -29.35
C SER A 216 8.85 -13.15 -27.99
N PRO A 217 7.58 -13.60 -27.83
CA PRO A 217 6.92 -13.70 -26.53
C PRO A 217 7.91 -14.30 -25.55
N PHE A 218 8.10 -13.64 -24.42
CA PHE A 218 9.04 -14.09 -23.42
C PHE A 218 8.35 -14.11 -22.07
N LEU A 219 8.68 -15.16 -21.31
CA LEU A 219 8.20 -15.31 -19.95
C LEU A 219 8.76 -14.18 -19.10
N PHE A 220 7.86 -13.38 -18.56
CA PHE A 220 8.18 -12.21 -17.76
C PHE A 220 6.99 -11.86 -16.89
N ASP A 221 7.19 -11.93 -15.58
CA ASP A 221 6.23 -11.43 -14.61
C ASP A 221 6.34 -9.92 -14.52
N TYR A 222 5.21 -9.24 -14.45
CA TYR A 222 5.19 -7.82 -14.08
C TYR A 222 5.22 -7.73 -12.55
N GLY A 223 6.34 -7.26 -12.01
CA GLY A 223 6.58 -7.24 -10.56
C GLY A 223 5.48 -6.52 -9.78
N TYR A 224 4.97 -7.16 -8.73
CA TYR A 224 4.04 -6.57 -7.74
C TYR A 224 4.68 -6.58 -6.37
N SER A 225 4.32 -5.63 -5.47
CA SER A 225 4.74 -5.60 -4.06
C SER A 225 3.64 -6.20 -3.21
N GLN A 226 3.78 -7.46 -2.76
CA GLN A 226 2.73 -8.17 -2.02
C GLN A 226 2.71 -7.77 -0.54
N SER A 227 2.32 -6.53 -0.25
CA SER A 227 2.47 -5.95 1.08
C SER A 227 1.38 -4.96 1.46
N TYR A 228 0.45 -4.64 0.56
CA TYR A 228 -0.62 -3.72 0.92
C TYR A 228 -1.77 -4.44 1.64
N GLU A 229 -2.20 -3.87 2.75
CA GLU A 229 -3.45 -4.20 3.43
C GLU A 229 -4.09 -2.89 3.90
N GLN A 230 -5.42 -2.80 3.79
CA GLN A 230 -6.12 -1.69 4.39
C GLN A 230 -6.07 -1.78 5.92
N ASN A 231 -5.36 -0.83 6.51
CA ASN A 231 -5.31 -0.59 7.94
C ASN A 231 -5.67 0.87 8.19
N VAL A 232 -6.97 1.17 8.31
CA VAL A 232 -7.42 2.48 8.78
C VAL A 232 -7.21 2.52 10.28
N GLN A 233 -6.29 3.37 10.71
CA GLN A 233 -6.03 3.66 12.12
C GLN A 233 -6.72 4.96 12.51
N LEU A 234 -7.37 4.99 13.68
CA LEU A 234 -8.03 6.17 14.21
C LEU A 234 -7.53 6.50 15.62
N ARG A 235 -7.20 7.78 15.83
CA ARG A 235 -6.90 8.42 17.11
C ARG A 235 -7.99 9.43 17.48
N ASP A 236 -7.94 9.96 18.71
CA ASP A 236 -8.80 11.09 19.09
C ASP A 236 -8.51 12.31 18.23
N GLY A 237 -9.57 12.90 17.67
CA GLY A 237 -9.46 14.01 16.71
C GLY A 237 -9.08 13.58 15.29
N GLU A 238 -9.00 12.27 15.01
CA GLU A 238 -8.73 11.75 13.67
C GLU A 238 -10.02 11.36 12.94
N ARG A 239 -10.14 11.79 11.68
CA ARG A 239 -11.29 11.54 10.83
C ARG A 239 -10.85 11.20 9.41
N LEU A 240 -11.43 10.13 8.86
CA LEU A 240 -11.31 9.78 7.46
C LEU A 240 -12.67 9.86 6.79
N THR A 241 -12.77 10.66 5.73
CA THR A 241 -13.95 10.76 4.86
C THR A 241 -13.63 10.20 3.48
N ARG A 242 -14.41 9.25 3.00
CA ARG A 242 -14.29 8.66 1.66
C ARG A 242 -15.50 9.07 0.84
N ASN A 243 -15.31 9.98 -0.11
CA ASN A 243 -16.40 10.47 -0.97
C ASN A 243 -16.57 9.60 -2.21
N PHE A 244 -17.81 9.46 -2.68
CA PHE A 244 -18.15 8.88 -3.98
C PHE A 244 -18.13 9.93 -5.11
N SER A 245 -17.37 11.00 -4.90
CA SER A 245 -17.08 12.06 -5.86
C SER A 245 -15.58 12.29 -5.93
N ASN A 246 -15.10 12.91 -7.01
CA ASN A 246 -13.72 13.38 -7.12
C ASN A 246 -13.67 14.91 -7.28
N LYS A 247 -12.58 15.52 -6.79
CA LYS A 247 -12.26 16.94 -6.86
C LYS A 247 -11.35 17.28 -8.06
N GLY A 248 -11.22 16.36 -9.03
CA GLY A 248 -10.21 16.46 -10.09
C GLY A 248 -8.77 16.14 -9.64
N LEU A 249 -8.58 15.65 -8.41
CA LEU A 249 -7.26 15.30 -7.89
C LEU A 249 -6.92 13.84 -8.21
N HIS A 250 -5.69 13.58 -8.67
CA HIS A 250 -5.20 12.24 -8.93
C HIS A 250 -3.67 12.13 -8.77
N VAL A 251 -3.17 10.90 -8.57
CA VAL A 251 -1.75 10.63 -8.30
C VAL A 251 -0.81 11.00 -9.45
N ASN A 252 -1.30 11.03 -10.70
CA ASN A 252 -0.52 11.42 -11.88
C ASN A 252 -0.55 12.95 -12.15
N ALA A 253 -1.12 13.75 -11.24
CA ALA A 253 -1.39 15.17 -11.53
C ALA A 253 -0.12 16.00 -11.76
N LEU A 254 1.03 15.57 -11.21
CA LEU A 254 2.30 16.30 -11.34
C LEU A 254 3.04 16.00 -12.65
N GLU A 255 2.67 14.97 -13.40
CA GLU A 255 3.30 14.61 -14.69
C GLU A 255 2.64 15.30 -15.89
N GLY A 256 1.54 16.02 -15.67
CA GLY A 256 0.76 16.63 -16.74
C GLY A 256 -0.10 15.61 -17.51
N GLY A 257 -1.26 16.05 -18.00
CA GLY A 257 -2.18 15.24 -18.79
C GLY A 257 -3.58 15.17 -18.20
N GLU A 258 -4.58 15.01 -19.07
CA GLU A 258 -5.95 14.75 -18.63
C GLU A 258 -6.09 13.36 -18.04
N CYS A 259 -6.73 13.25 -16.87
CA CYS A 259 -7.10 11.97 -16.28
C CYS A 259 -8.56 11.64 -16.64
N TRP A 260 -8.79 11.08 -17.82
CA TRP A 260 -10.14 10.76 -18.30
C TRP A 260 -10.89 9.74 -17.41
N HIS A 261 -10.17 8.92 -16.65
CA HIS A 261 -10.75 7.96 -15.70
C HIS A 261 -11.55 8.63 -14.58
N LEU A 262 -11.25 9.89 -14.24
CA LEU A 262 -12.04 10.67 -13.28
C LEU A 262 -13.47 10.94 -13.76
N LYS A 263 -13.71 10.85 -15.07
CA LYS A 263 -15.01 11.07 -15.72
C LYS A 263 -15.74 9.76 -16.01
N CYS A 264 -15.11 8.60 -15.75
CA CYS A 264 -15.69 7.30 -16.05
C CYS A 264 -16.82 6.94 -15.10
N LYS A 265 -17.92 6.43 -15.67
CA LYS A 265 -19.10 6.00 -14.94
C LYS A 265 -19.41 4.54 -15.25
N PRO A 266 -19.67 3.71 -14.23
CA PRO A 266 -20.19 2.36 -14.44
C PRO A 266 -21.39 2.34 -15.39
N GLY A 267 -21.35 1.46 -16.39
CA GLY A 267 -22.41 1.32 -17.41
C GLY A 267 -22.26 2.21 -18.64
N GLU A 268 -21.24 3.09 -18.70
CA GLU A 268 -20.99 3.98 -19.84
C GLU A 268 -19.58 3.79 -20.41
N GLY A 269 -19.39 4.05 -21.71
CA GLY A 269 -18.08 4.02 -22.38
C GLY A 269 -17.27 2.75 -22.09
N ASP A 270 -16.03 2.94 -21.63
CA ASP A 270 -15.08 1.87 -21.29
C ASP A 270 -15.46 1.08 -20.03
N LEU A 271 -16.51 1.48 -19.31
CA LEU A 271 -17.08 0.80 -18.15
C LEU A 271 -18.47 0.21 -18.41
N VAL A 272 -18.92 0.12 -19.67
CA VAL A 272 -20.24 -0.44 -20.01
C VAL A 272 -20.47 -1.84 -19.43
N TYR A 273 -19.41 -2.62 -19.25
CA TYR A 273 -19.47 -3.97 -18.71
C TYR A 273 -19.64 -4.02 -17.19
N SER A 274 -19.24 -2.98 -16.44
CA SER A 274 -19.05 -3.11 -14.99
C SER A 274 -20.35 -3.36 -14.19
N PRO A 275 -21.54 -2.88 -14.58
CA PRO A 275 -22.78 -3.23 -13.88
C PRO A 275 -23.10 -4.72 -13.93
N LYS A 276 -22.73 -5.43 -15.03
CA LYS A 276 -22.85 -6.90 -15.12
C LYS A 276 -22.01 -7.61 -14.04
N TYR A 277 -20.96 -6.95 -13.57
CA TYR A 277 -20.08 -7.44 -12.51
C TYR A 277 -20.35 -6.75 -11.16
N GLY A 278 -21.57 -6.23 -10.95
CA GLY A 278 -22.05 -5.73 -9.66
C GLY A 278 -21.52 -4.36 -9.27
N ASP A 279 -20.99 -3.59 -10.20
CA ASP A 279 -20.55 -2.22 -9.92
C ASP A 279 -21.75 -1.27 -9.77
N ILE A 280 -22.00 -0.82 -8.54
CA ILE A 280 -23.08 0.10 -8.17
C ILE A 280 -22.57 1.48 -7.76
N ALA A 281 -21.27 1.76 -7.92
CA ALA A 281 -20.70 3.06 -7.62
C ALA A 281 -21.12 4.11 -8.68
N PRO A 282 -21.23 5.39 -8.32
CA PRO A 282 -21.53 6.45 -9.29
C PRO A 282 -20.32 6.83 -10.18
N GLY A 283 -19.12 6.40 -9.82
CA GLY A 283 -17.89 6.61 -10.60
C GLY A 283 -16.80 5.60 -10.24
N ARG A 284 -15.62 5.71 -10.86
CA ARG A 284 -14.48 4.82 -10.55
C ARG A 284 -13.56 5.37 -9.47
N VAL A 285 -13.20 6.66 -9.56
CA VAL A 285 -12.21 7.32 -8.71
C VAL A 285 -12.90 8.31 -7.78
N GLY A 286 -12.58 8.23 -6.49
CA GLY A 286 -13.04 9.17 -5.46
C GLY A 286 -11.87 9.93 -4.83
N ASN A 287 -12.16 11.12 -4.30
CA ASN A 287 -11.23 11.82 -3.42
C ASN A 287 -11.82 11.94 -2.02
N GLY A 288 -11.06 11.51 -1.02
CA GLY A 288 -11.41 11.61 0.40
C GLY A 288 -10.66 12.74 1.10
N THR A 289 -10.92 12.88 2.40
CA THR A 289 -10.12 13.72 3.30
C THR A 289 -9.68 12.93 4.52
N HIS A 290 -8.41 13.06 4.91
CA HIS A 290 -7.87 12.52 6.15
C HIS A 290 -7.37 13.67 7.01
N VAL A 291 -8.00 13.85 8.17
CA VAL A 291 -7.76 14.97 9.09
C VAL A 291 -7.34 14.40 10.45
N TYR A 292 -6.32 15.01 11.06
CA TYR A 292 -5.93 14.73 12.45
C TYR A 292 -5.78 16.04 13.23
N GLU A 293 -6.63 16.20 14.25
CA GLU A 293 -6.66 17.33 15.18
C GLU A 293 -6.49 16.82 16.62
N PRO A 294 -5.25 16.46 17.03
CA PRO A 294 -5.04 15.85 18.33
C PRO A 294 -5.51 16.74 19.47
N PRO A 295 -6.15 16.18 20.52
CA PRO A 295 -6.51 16.93 21.72
C PRO A 295 -5.26 17.20 22.57
N LEU A 296 -4.44 18.19 22.18
CA LEU A 296 -3.13 18.48 22.79
C LEU A 296 -3.17 18.69 24.31
N GLY A 297 -4.29 19.18 24.84
CA GLY A 297 -4.50 19.39 26.29
C GLY A 297 -4.81 18.13 27.08
N ALA A 298 -5.10 17.01 26.41
CA ALA A 298 -5.54 15.77 27.03
C ALA A 298 -4.40 14.75 27.17
N LYS A 299 -4.38 13.97 28.25
CA LYS A 299 -3.30 12.99 28.51
C LYS A 299 -3.15 11.95 27.40
N ILE A 300 -4.26 11.60 26.73
CA ILE A 300 -4.30 10.59 25.67
C ILE A 300 -3.39 10.93 24.49
N VAL A 301 -3.11 12.23 24.23
CA VAL A 301 -2.24 12.64 23.12
C VAL A 301 -0.83 12.08 23.25
N LYS A 302 -0.35 11.88 24.49
CA LYS A 302 0.98 11.32 24.78
C LYS A 302 1.07 9.86 24.36
N SER A 303 -0.03 9.11 24.49
CA SER A 303 -0.16 7.71 24.05
C SER A 303 -0.44 7.58 22.55
N ALA A 304 -1.02 8.60 21.91
CA ALA A 304 -1.32 8.62 20.48
C ALA A 304 -0.13 9.05 19.61
N ALA A 305 0.90 9.63 20.22
CA ALA A 305 2.14 10.04 19.56
C ALA A 305 3.16 8.89 19.47
N LEU A 306 4.06 8.95 18.48
CA LEU A 306 5.20 8.04 18.42
C LEU A 306 6.21 8.32 19.53
N ALA A 307 6.39 9.60 19.86
CA ALA A 307 7.21 10.06 20.97
C ALA A 307 6.62 11.33 21.56
N CYS A 308 6.69 11.47 22.88
CA CYS A 308 6.28 12.66 23.61
C CYS A 308 7.19 12.81 24.84
N GLU A 309 8.32 13.49 24.66
CA GLU A 309 9.42 13.56 25.62
C GLU A 309 9.50 14.97 26.23
N ASN A 310 9.66 15.04 27.55
CA ASN A 310 9.77 16.31 28.30
C ASN A 310 8.57 17.27 28.09
N LEU A 311 7.37 16.71 27.88
CA LEU A 311 6.14 17.47 27.67
C LEU A 311 5.03 17.03 28.63
N ALA A 312 4.30 18.01 29.15
CA ALA A 312 3.08 17.85 29.92
C ALA A 312 1.89 18.44 29.18
N THR A 313 0.70 17.96 29.52
CA THR A 313 -0.59 18.42 28.99
C THR A 313 -1.32 19.24 30.03
N THR A 314 -2.26 20.10 29.63
CA THR A 314 -3.12 20.82 30.57
C THR A 314 -3.86 19.88 31.54
N GLU A 315 -4.22 18.66 31.14
CA GLU A 315 -4.81 17.68 32.05
C GLU A 315 -3.84 17.14 33.11
N ASP A 316 -2.53 17.18 32.87
CA ASP A 316 -1.53 16.75 33.86
C ASP A 316 -1.43 17.71 35.03
N ASP A 317 -1.40 19.03 34.78
CA ASP A 317 -1.04 20.02 35.79
C ASP A 317 -1.83 21.34 35.76
N LYS A 318 -2.84 21.44 34.90
CA LYS A 318 -3.71 22.61 34.70
C LYS A 318 -2.99 23.84 34.16
N LYS A 319 -1.79 23.70 33.58
CA LYS A 319 -1.07 24.80 32.94
C LYS A 319 -1.35 24.91 31.44
N LYS A 320 -1.00 26.07 30.90
CA LYS A 320 -0.93 26.36 29.46
C LYS A 320 0.54 26.50 29.06
N PRO A 321 0.91 26.30 27.78
CA PRO A 321 0.08 25.88 26.63
C PRO A 321 -0.58 24.50 26.75
N ALA A 322 -1.49 24.15 25.84
CA ALA A 322 -2.22 22.86 25.88
C ALA A 322 -1.27 21.65 26.03
N LEU A 323 -0.23 21.59 25.20
CA LEU A 323 0.93 20.72 25.35
C LEU A 323 2.16 21.59 25.57
N HIS A 324 2.90 21.41 26.66
CA HIS A 324 3.94 22.35 27.08
C HIS A 324 5.17 21.68 27.68
N VAL A 325 6.30 22.37 27.62
CA VAL A 325 7.59 21.89 28.13
C VAL A 325 7.55 21.75 29.66
N ILE A 326 8.05 20.62 30.16
CA ILE A 326 8.18 20.37 31.62
C ILE A 326 9.41 21.10 32.17
N ASP A 327 10.55 20.94 31.50
CA ASP A 327 11.85 21.50 31.89
C ASP A 327 12.49 22.18 30.68
N GLY A 328 12.47 23.52 30.63
CA GLY A 328 13.01 24.30 29.51
C GLY A 328 14.52 24.19 29.31
N ALA A 329 15.24 23.60 30.27
CA ALA A 329 16.67 23.31 30.14
C ALA A 329 16.95 21.99 29.39
N LYS A 330 15.91 21.18 29.11
CA LYS A 330 16.03 19.92 28.36
C LYS A 330 15.29 20.02 27.02
N PRO A 331 15.78 19.36 25.96
CA PRO A 331 15.01 19.22 24.72
C PRO A 331 13.65 18.58 25.00
N ALA A 332 12.60 19.13 24.39
CA ALA A 332 11.28 18.52 24.38
C ALA A 332 10.90 18.13 22.94
N SER A 333 10.34 16.93 22.76
CA SER A 333 10.05 16.38 21.45
C SER A 333 8.63 15.81 21.40
N PHE A 334 7.89 16.12 20.34
CA PHE A 334 6.59 15.53 20.05
C PHE A 334 6.59 15.01 18.61
N VAL A 335 6.47 13.70 18.44
CA VAL A 335 6.54 13.05 17.12
C VAL A 335 5.19 12.41 16.80
N VAL A 336 4.59 12.81 15.68
CA VAL A 336 3.35 12.22 15.17
C VAL A 336 3.61 11.50 13.85
N ARG A 337 2.98 10.33 13.70
CA ARG A 337 2.90 9.58 12.45
C ARG A 337 1.61 9.90 11.72
N MET A 338 1.64 9.91 10.40
CA MET A 338 0.46 10.06 9.54
C MET A 338 0.34 8.89 8.55
N PRO A 339 0.01 7.68 9.03
CA PRO A 339 -0.21 6.52 8.15
C PRO A 339 -1.57 6.61 7.48
N SER A 340 -1.66 6.19 6.22
CA SER A 340 -2.91 6.16 5.46
C SER A 340 -2.95 4.94 4.53
N SER A 341 -4.10 4.26 4.55
CA SER A 341 -4.42 3.21 3.55
C SER A 341 -4.60 3.79 2.14
N TYR A 342 -4.76 5.10 2.00
CA TYR A 342 -5.00 5.78 0.74
C TYR A 342 -3.86 6.74 0.42
N VAL A 343 -3.52 6.87 -0.86
CA VAL A 343 -2.41 7.72 -1.28
C VAL A 343 -2.74 9.20 -1.04
N TYR A 344 -1.83 9.95 -0.41
CA TYR A 344 -1.98 11.39 -0.24
C TYR A 344 -1.75 12.13 -1.57
N LEU A 345 -2.62 13.09 -1.87
CA LEU A 345 -2.54 13.93 -3.06
C LEU A 345 -2.16 15.38 -2.74
N THR A 346 -2.59 15.87 -1.58
CA THR A 346 -2.33 17.20 -1.02
C THR A 346 -2.08 17.06 0.48
N GLY A 347 -1.54 18.10 1.12
CA GLY A 347 -1.42 18.12 2.57
C GLY A 347 -1.23 19.54 3.10
N SER A 348 -1.76 19.82 4.28
CA SER A 348 -1.54 21.07 5.00
C SER A 348 -1.36 20.79 6.49
N LEU A 349 -0.40 21.49 7.09
CA LEU A 349 -0.17 21.53 8.52
C LEU A 349 -0.53 22.91 9.02
N ALA A 350 -1.44 22.99 9.99
CA ALA A 350 -1.71 24.19 10.77
C ALA A 350 -1.36 23.92 12.24
N TYR A 351 -0.64 24.82 12.89
CA TYR A 351 -0.32 24.68 14.31
C TYR A 351 -0.20 26.05 14.98
N THR A 352 -0.47 26.11 16.28
CA THR A 352 -0.35 27.34 17.07
C THR A 352 0.72 27.14 18.14
N PRO A 353 1.99 27.50 17.85
CA PRO A 353 3.03 27.53 18.85
C PRO A 353 2.77 28.65 19.85
N VAL A 354 3.09 28.36 21.11
CA VAL A 354 3.33 29.37 22.13
C VAL A 354 4.81 29.32 22.45
N VAL A 355 5.47 30.46 22.30
CA VAL A 355 6.90 30.58 22.52
C VAL A 355 7.14 31.37 23.79
N GLY A 356 7.65 30.68 24.79
CA GLY A 356 8.05 31.25 26.06
C GLY A 356 9.41 31.96 25.97
N LYS A 357 9.99 32.27 27.13
CA LYS A 357 11.26 33.00 27.18
C LYS A 357 12.37 32.18 26.52
N ASP A 358 13.09 32.80 25.58
CA ASP A 358 14.19 32.18 24.81
C ASP A 358 13.78 30.89 24.07
N GLY A 359 12.47 30.73 23.81
CA GLY A 359 11.92 29.52 23.24
C GLY A 359 11.96 29.46 21.70
N LYS A 360 11.80 28.24 21.19
CA LYS A 360 11.63 27.96 19.76
C LYS A 360 10.78 26.71 19.59
N VAL A 361 9.93 26.69 18.57
CA VAL A 361 9.25 25.48 18.08
C VAL A 361 9.75 25.22 16.67
N THR A 362 10.37 24.06 16.44
CA THR A 362 10.86 23.63 15.12
C THR A 362 10.05 22.43 14.67
N VAL A 363 9.58 22.44 13.43
CA VAL A 363 8.87 21.32 12.82
C VAL A 363 9.75 20.67 11.76
N SER A 364 9.98 19.37 11.89
CA SER A 364 10.74 18.56 10.94
C SER A 364 9.90 17.44 10.34
N TYR A 365 10.22 17.06 9.10
CA TYR A 365 9.56 16.02 8.31
C TYR A 365 10.49 14.83 8.06
N SER A 366 9.91 13.62 8.01
CA SER A 366 10.60 12.40 7.58
C SER A 366 9.64 11.47 6.80
N ASP A 367 10.09 10.95 5.66
CA ASP A 367 9.41 9.93 4.85
C ASP A 367 10.13 8.57 4.83
N ASN A 368 11.24 8.45 5.57
CA ASN A 368 12.04 7.23 5.70
C ASN A 368 12.04 6.72 7.14
N ASN A 369 10.86 6.66 7.75
CA ASN A 369 10.64 6.09 9.09
C ASN A 369 11.40 6.80 10.23
N GLY A 370 11.75 8.09 10.07
CA GLY A 370 12.45 8.87 11.10
C GLY A 370 13.96 8.70 11.10
N LEU A 371 14.53 8.07 10.06
CA LEU A 371 15.98 7.95 9.90
C LEU A 371 16.63 9.31 9.60
N ASP A 372 16.01 10.07 8.69
CA ASP A 372 16.42 11.44 8.36
C ASP A 372 15.31 12.45 8.64
N TRP A 373 15.71 13.65 9.05
CA TRP A 373 14.79 14.74 9.40
C TRP A 373 15.16 16.01 8.65
N LYS A 374 14.16 16.61 8.00
CA LYS A 374 14.28 17.91 7.32
C LYS A 374 13.42 18.95 8.03
N GLU A 375 14.03 20.07 8.47
CA GLU A 375 13.26 21.21 8.98
C GLU A 375 12.35 21.78 7.87
N ILE A 376 11.06 21.92 8.18
CA ILE A 376 10.03 22.46 7.26
C ILE A 376 9.40 23.75 7.78
N SER A 377 9.53 24.05 9.07
CA SER A 377 9.08 25.29 9.68
C SER A 377 9.77 25.54 11.01
N SER A 378 9.89 26.80 11.40
CA SER A 378 10.29 27.18 12.75
C SER A 378 9.62 28.47 13.20
N ALA A 379 9.30 28.54 14.49
CA ALA A 379 8.67 29.68 15.12
C ALA A 379 9.44 30.10 16.38
N THR A 380 9.83 31.37 16.43
CA THR A 380 10.47 32.04 17.59
C THR A 380 9.53 33.05 18.26
N ALA A 381 8.28 33.12 17.81
CA ALA A 381 7.21 33.89 18.41
C ALA A 381 5.91 33.07 18.41
N SER A 382 5.03 33.36 19.37
CA SER A 382 3.71 32.75 19.44
C SER A 382 2.81 33.19 18.28
N GLY A 383 1.88 32.32 17.88
CA GLY A 383 0.85 32.65 16.90
C GLY A 383 0.73 31.63 15.78
N ALA A 384 -0.47 31.54 15.20
CA ALA A 384 -0.82 30.53 14.21
C ALA A 384 0.16 30.47 13.03
N GLN A 385 0.55 29.25 12.67
CA GLN A 385 1.43 28.93 11.55
C GLN A 385 0.69 28.00 10.58
N THR A 386 1.05 28.07 9.30
CA THR A 386 0.56 27.14 8.28
C THR A 386 1.70 26.75 7.35
N VAL A 387 1.77 25.47 7.00
CA VAL A 387 2.77 24.90 6.10
C VAL A 387 2.04 24.10 5.03
N ASP A 388 2.34 24.36 3.76
CA ASP A 388 1.90 23.50 2.65
C ASP A 388 2.79 22.25 2.62
N LEU A 389 2.17 21.08 2.79
CA LEU A 389 2.85 19.80 2.76
C LEU A 389 2.77 19.12 1.39
N LYS A 390 2.00 19.64 0.44
CA LYS A 390 1.67 18.95 -0.82
C LYS A 390 2.90 18.39 -1.53
N ALA A 391 3.95 19.18 -1.70
CA ALA A 391 5.17 18.76 -2.39
C ALA A 391 5.94 17.65 -1.64
N LEU A 392 5.77 17.54 -0.32
CA LEU A 392 6.43 16.54 0.52
C LEU A 392 5.63 15.23 0.56
N VAL A 393 4.29 15.32 0.66
CA VAL A 393 3.43 14.17 0.94
C VAL A 393 2.75 13.56 -0.27
N HIS A 394 2.80 14.21 -1.45
CA HIS A 394 2.22 13.62 -2.66
C HIS A 394 2.81 12.23 -2.93
N ARG A 395 1.96 11.23 -3.19
CA ARG A 395 2.30 9.79 -3.36
C ARG A 395 2.72 9.04 -2.09
N LYS A 396 2.67 9.68 -0.93
CA LYS A 396 3.02 9.01 0.33
C LYS A 396 1.80 8.30 0.91
N HIS A 397 2.07 7.21 1.61
CA HIS A 397 1.13 6.50 2.47
C HIS A 397 1.48 6.67 3.94
N ASP A 398 2.68 7.16 4.26
CA ASP A 398 3.15 7.29 5.62
C ASP A 398 4.28 8.31 5.68
N TYR A 399 4.30 9.13 6.72
CA TYR A 399 5.37 10.07 7.04
C TYR A 399 5.28 10.48 8.51
N ARG A 400 6.30 11.17 9.01
CA ARG A 400 6.36 11.67 10.38
C ARG A 400 6.59 13.17 10.41
N LEU A 401 5.99 13.81 11.41
CA LEU A 401 6.29 15.18 11.81
C LEU A 401 6.87 15.15 13.22
N LYS A 402 7.96 15.88 13.43
CA LYS A 402 8.58 16.08 14.74
C LYS A 402 8.54 17.56 15.10
N PHE A 403 8.05 17.85 16.30
CA PHE A 403 8.05 19.17 16.91
C PHE A 403 9.11 19.17 18.01
N ASP A 404 10.23 19.84 17.75
CA ASP A 404 11.27 20.11 18.75
C ASP A 404 10.95 21.46 19.42
N ILE A 405 10.75 21.46 20.73
CA ILE A 405 10.28 22.61 21.51
C ILE A 405 11.30 22.95 22.60
N THR A 406 11.68 24.23 22.71
CA THR A 406 12.63 24.73 23.72
C THR A 406 12.08 25.94 24.46
N GLY A 407 12.65 26.22 25.64
CA GLY A 407 12.35 27.39 26.45
C GLY A 407 11.18 27.21 27.42
N ASP A 408 11.28 27.85 28.59
CA ASP A 408 10.26 27.80 29.63
C ASP A 408 8.97 28.49 29.19
N GLY A 409 7.83 27.82 29.37
CA GLY A 409 6.52 28.32 28.95
C GLY A 409 6.22 28.12 27.46
N SER A 410 7.10 27.45 26.71
CA SER A 410 6.86 27.08 25.32
C SER A 410 5.99 25.83 25.19
N GLY A 411 5.30 25.71 24.05
CA GLY A 411 4.42 24.58 23.77
C GLY A 411 3.57 24.77 22.50
N LEU A 412 2.50 23.99 22.40
CA LEU A 412 1.51 24.03 21.33
C LEU A 412 0.10 24.16 21.92
N ASP A 413 -0.69 25.09 21.42
CA ASP A 413 -2.11 25.23 21.76
C ASP A 413 -3.04 24.53 20.78
N ALA A 414 -2.63 24.39 19.51
CA ALA A 414 -3.41 23.72 18.47
C ALA A 414 -2.51 23.05 17.43
N LEU A 415 -3.00 21.96 16.85
CA LEU A 415 -2.39 21.23 15.74
C LEU A 415 -3.51 20.62 14.88
N SER A 416 -3.44 20.81 13.57
CA SER A 416 -4.31 20.17 12.58
C SER A 416 -3.47 19.77 11.37
N VAL A 417 -3.62 18.53 10.93
CA VAL A 417 -2.99 18.00 9.71
C VAL A 417 -4.09 17.48 8.80
N THR A 418 -4.18 18.00 7.58
CA THR A 418 -5.27 17.70 6.64
C THR A 418 -4.72 17.28 5.28
N HIS A 419 -5.30 16.24 4.69
CA HIS A 419 -4.94 15.73 3.37
C HIS A 419 -6.17 15.48 2.50
N ASP A 420 -6.03 15.68 1.18
CA ASP A 420 -6.85 14.95 0.21
C ASP A 420 -6.20 13.60 -0.11
N VAL A 421 -7.02 12.54 -0.16
CA VAL A 421 -6.58 11.18 -0.53
C VAL A 421 -7.28 10.69 -1.79
N GLN A 422 -6.66 9.75 -2.51
CA GLN A 422 -7.31 9.03 -3.61
C GLN A 422 -7.79 7.65 -3.16
N HIS A 423 -8.99 7.26 -3.60
CA HIS A 423 -9.49 5.91 -3.41
C HIS A 423 -10.33 5.43 -4.61
N SER A 424 -10.44 4.11 -4.75
CA SER A 424 -11.35 3.46 -5.68
C SER A 424 -12.75 3.44 -5.09
N GLN A 425 -13.74 3.93 -5.82
CA GLN A 425 -15.13 3.90 -5.34
C GLN A 425 -15.72 2.48 -5.37
N ARG A 426 -15.23 1.60 -6.25
CA ARG A 426 -15.76 0.23 -6.43
C ARG A 426 -15.58 -0.65 -5.19
N ALA A 427 -14.53 -0.42 -4.42
CA ALA A 427 -14.25 -1.16 -3.20
C ALA A 427 -14.91 -0.55 -1.95
N LEU A 428 -15.51 0.64 -2.05
CA LEU A 428 -16.23 1.21 -0.91
C LEU A 428 -17.53 0.43 -0.65
N PRO A 429 -17.95 0.29 0.62
CA PRO A 429 -19.15 -0.46 0.99
C PRO A 429 -20.42 0.31 0.62
N ALA A 430 -20.74 0.38 -0.68
CA ALA A 430 -21.91 1.06 -1.19
C ALA A 430 -23.22 0.40 -0.73
N LEU A 431 -24.29 1.21 -0.72
CA LEU A 431 -25.65 0.77 -0.44
C LEU A 431 -26.37 0.46 -1.76
N GLY A 432 -27.29 -0.50 -1.72
CA GLY A 432 -28.27 -0.79 -2.77
C GLY A 432 -29.69 -0.49 -2.32
N ALA A 433 -30.65 -0.59 -3.24
CA ALA A 433 -32.06 -0.47 -2.91
C ALA A 433 -32.52 -1.55 -1.92
N GLY A 434 -33.43 -1.20 -1.02
CA GLY A 434 -33.93 -2.11 0.01
C GLY A 434 -32.96 -2.26 1.18
N LYS A 435 -32.92 -3.47 1.76
CA LYS A 435 -32.15 -3.76 2.96
C LYS A 435 -30.67 -3.94 2.64
N ASN A 436 -29.81 -3.22 3.36
CA ASN A 436 -28.35 -3.36 3.35
C ASN A 436 -27.88 -3.80 4.73
N THR A 437 -27.07 -4.85 4.79
CA THR A 437 -26.44 -5.29 6.04
C THR A 437 -25.02 -4.74 6.08
N ILE A 438 -24.75 -3.91 7.08
CA ILE A 438 -23.43 -3.30 7.26
C ILE A 438 -22.74 -4.01 8.41
N ALA A 439 -21.51 -4.46 8.18
CA ALA A 439 -20.67 -5.03 9.23
C ALA A 439 -19.45 -4.14 9.46
N PHE A 440 -19.17 -3.93 10.74
CA PHE A 440 -17.98 -3.24 11.23
C PHE A 440 -17.07 -4.27 11.90
N SER A 441 -15.76 -4.10 11.71
CA SER A 441 -14.75 -4.81 12.49
C SER A 441 -13.54 -3.92 12.77
N SER A 442 -12.91 -4.10 13.93
CA SER A 442 -11.54 -3.67 14.21
C SER A 442 -10.68 -4.92 14.41
N GLY A 443 -9.70 -5.11 13.53
CA GLY A 443 -8.83 -6.29 13.51
C GLY A 443 -7.79 -6.34 14.62
N ALA A 444 -6.69 -7.06 14.36
CA ALA A 444 -5.53 -7.07 15.25
C ALA A 444 -5.03 -5.63 15.47
N GLN A 445 -4.66 -5.28 16.70
CA GLN A 445 -4.19 -3.94 17.03
C GLN A 445 -2.72 -3.80 16.65
N GLU A 446 -2.48 -3.84 15.35
CA GLU A 446 -1.15 -3.86 14.75
C GLU A 446 -0.98 -2.66 13.81
N GLY A 447 0.28 -2.26 13.68
CA GLY A 447 0.75 -1.33 12.66
C GLY A 447 1.85 -1.98 11.84
N ARG A 448 2.21 -1.35 10.71
CA ARG A 448 3.28 -1.80 9.82
C ARG A 448 4.32 -0.71 9.62
N ILE A 449 5.59 -1.06 9.62
CA ILE A 449 6.68 -0.24 9.07
C ILE A 449 7.09 -0.85 7.72
N ALA A 450 7.13 -0.01 6.69
CA ALA A 450 7.57 -0.39 5.35
C ALA A 450 8.94 0.25 5.07
N VAL A 451 9.89 -0.57 4.61
CA VAL A 451 11.12 -0.15 3.96
C VAL A 451 10.97 -0.52 2.49
N GLU A 452 10.41 0.41 1.74
CA GLU A 452 10.07 0.23 0.33
C GLU A 452 10.33 1.56 -0.37
N GLY A 453 11.08 1.51 -1.48
CA GLY A 453 11.49 2.68 -2.22
C GLY A 453 11.96 2.32 -3.62
N ASN A 454 12.03 3.31 -4.50
CA ASN A 454 12.52 3.09 -5.84
C ASN A 454 14.02 2.75 -5.82
N LEU A 455 14.45 1.75 -6.60
CA LEU A 455 15.87 1.39 -6.71
C LEU A 455 16.66 2.35 -7.61
N ASP A 456 15.99 3.18 -8.42
CA ASP A 456 16.60 4.19 -9.26
C ASP A 456 16.76 5.52 -8.48
N PRO A 457 17.99 5.93 -8.12
CA PRO A 457 18.23 7.17 -7.40
C PRO A 457 17.75 8.42 -8.16
N SER A 458 17.57 8.34 -9.49
CA SER A 458 17.06 9.45 -10.29
C SER A 458 15.58 9.78 -10.03
N LYS A 459 14.86 8.93 -9.27
CA LYS A 459 13.45 9.10 -8.93
C LYS A 459 13.22 9.77 -7.58
N ARG A 460 14.27 10.23 -6.91
CA ARG A 460 14.24 10.90 -5.60
C ARG A 460 13.38 12.16 -5.56
N ASP A 461 13.21 12.85 -6.68
CA ASP A 461 12.30 14.00 -6.81
C ASP A 461 10.82 13.59 -6.97
N LYS A 462 10.55 12.31 -7.24
CA LYS A 462 9.20 11.76 -7.45
C LYS A 462 8.67 10.99 -6.25
N ASN A 463 9.52 10.22 -5.57
CA ASN A 463 9.19 9.49 -4.34
C ASN A 463 10.48 9.11 -3.58
N VAL A 464 10.33 8.41 -2.44
CA VAL A 464 11.45 7.91 -1.64
C VAL A 464 12.21 6.83 -2.44
N VAL A 465 13.53 6.89 -2.39
CA VAL A 465 14.38 5.87 -3.01
C VAL A 465 14.91 4.92 -1.95
N PHE A 466 15.13 3.66 -2.32
CA PHE A 466 15.47 2.60 -1.37
C PHE A 466 16.76 2.89 -0.57
N ALA A 467 17.71 3.61 -1.17
CA ALA A 467 18.95 4.03 -0.52
C ALA A 467 18.73 4.93 0.71
N ASP A 468 17.57 5.60 0.81
CA ASP A 468 17.24 6.53 1.91
C ASP A 468 16.90 5.80 3.20
N PHE A 469 16.70 4.48 3.14
CA PHE A 469 16.53 3.64 4.31
C PHE A 469 17.87 3.10 4.85
N HIS A 470 18.99 3.64 4.34
CA HIS A 470 20.35 3.29 4.74
C HIS A 470 20.66 1.78 4.74
N PRO A 471 20.33 1.03 3.67
CA PRO A 471 20.72 -0.37 3.57
C PRO A 471 22.23 -0.51 3.42
N VAL A 472 22.80 -1.60 3.92
CA VAL A 472 24.17 -2.00 3.61
C VAL A 472 24.12 -2.87 2.36
N VAL A 473 24.81 -2.46 1.29
CA VAL A 473 24.76 -3.11 -0.02
C VAL A 473 26.16 -3.56 -0.44
N ASN A 474 26.33 -4.86 -0.70
CA ASN A 474 27.60 -5.47 -1.08
C ASN A 474 27.45 -6.27 -2.39
N GLY A 475 28.38 -6.09 -3.34
CA GLY A 475 28.42 -6.90 -4.56
C GLY A 475 27.28 -6.64 -5.55
N LEU A 476 26.63 -5.48 -5.48
CA LEU A 476 25.58 -5.02 -6.39
C LEU A 476 25.97 -3.70 -7.04
N LYS A 477 25.57 -3.50 -8.30
CA LYS A 477 25.60 -2.19 -8.95
C LYS A 477 24.37 -1.39 -8.49
N SER A 478 24.51 -0.59 -7.44
CA SER A 478 23.41 0.17 -6.80
C SER A 478 23.44 1.68 -7.06
N ASP A 479 24.35 2.17 -7.91
CA ASP A 479 24.43 3.56 -8.36
C ASP A 479 23.40 3.91 -9.47
N GLY A 480 22.62 2.92 -9.91
CA GLY A 480 21.55 3.06 -10.88
C GLY A 480 20.62 1.86 -10.81
N TYR A 481 19.70 1.77 -11.78
CA TYR A 481 18.71 0.70 -11.89
C TYR A 481 18.89 -0.07 -13.21
N PRO A 482 18.71 -1.40 -13.26
CA PRO A 482 18.42 -2.35 -12.16
C PRO A 482 19.64 -2.69 -11.30
N TRP A 483 19.39 -3.22 -10.10
CA TRP A 483 20.46 -3.65 -9.18
C TRP A 483 20.92 -5.07 -9.52
N PHE A 484 21.90 -5.20 -10.40
CA PHE A 484 22.51 -6.48 -10.75
C PHE A 484 23.77 -6.78 -9.95
N MET A 485 23.99 -8.06 -9.65
CA MET A 485 25.18 -8.52 -8.95
C MET A 485 26.42 -8.32 -9.83
N THR A 486 27.51 -7.83 -9.23
CA THR A 486 28.79 -7.55 -9.93
C THR A 486 29.79 -8.71 -9.86
N GLY A 487 29.49 -9.75 -9.07
CA GLY A 487 30.31 -10.95 -8.90
C GLY A 487 29.45 -12.17 -8.54
N GLY A 488 30.07 -13.29 -8.14
CA GLY A 488 29.33 -14.54 -7.85
C GLY A 488 28.45 -14.51 -6.60
N SER A 489 28.66 -13.53 -5.72
CA SER A 489 27.94 -13.34 -4.46
C SER A 489 27.66 -11.87 -4.19
N ALA A 490 26.57 -11.59 -3.50
CA ALA A 490 26.14 -10.25 -3.10
C ALA A 490 25.26 -10.34 -1.85
N ASP A 491 25.13 -9.24 -1.11
CA ASP A 491 24.11 -9.14 -0.08
C ASP A 491 23.57 -7.72 0.10
N VAL A 492 22.32 -7.64 0.55
CA VAL A 492 21.66 -6.41 0.99
C VAL A 492 21.18 -6.63 2.41
N THR A 493 21.62 -5.80 3.35
CA THR A 493 21.15 -5.81 4.75
C THR A 493 20.32 -4.56 5.03
N ILE A 494 19.10 -4.75 5.49
CA ILE A 494 18.09 -3.72 5.70
C ILE A 494 17.79 -3.64 7.20
N PRO A 495 18.14 -2.53 7.88
CA PRO A 495 17.75 -2.31 9.26
C PRO A 495 16.26 -1.94 9.34
N VAL A 496 15.54 -2.59 10.27
CA VAL A 496 14.13 -2.28 10.51
C VAL A 496 13.90 -2.10 12.01
N THR A 497 13.22 -1.02 12.39
CA THR A 497 12.79 -0.75 13.76
C THR A 497 11.28 -0.51 13.80
N THR A 498 10.65 -0.90 14.90
CA THR A 498 9.20 -0.77 15.10
C THR A 498 8.88 -0.02 16.41
N PRO A 499 7.81 0.80 16.46
CA PRO A 499 7.40 1.48 17.69
C PRO A 499 7.02 0.52 18.82
N GLY A 500 6.43 -0.61 18.48
CA GLY A 500 6.07 -1.67 19.42
C GLY A 500 6.70 -3.02 19.06
N ASP A 501 6.34 -4.03 19.82
CA ASP A 501 6.88 -5.38 19.70
C ASP A 501 6.52 -5.98 18.33
N MET A 502 7.55 -6.31 17.56
CA MET A 502 7.44 -6.87 16.23
C MET A 502 6.77 -8.26 16.28
N LYS A 503 5.82 -8.47 15.39
CA LYS A 503 5.01 -9.68 15.27
C LYS A 503 5.48 -10.57 14.13
N ARG A 504 5.85 -9.95 13.02
CA ARG A 504 6.28 -10.61 11.79
C ARG A 504 7.09 -9.64 10.95
N ILE A 505 8.00 -10.20 10.16
CA ILE A 505 8.76 -9.49 9.16
C ILE A 505 8.60 -10.19 7.82
N SER A 506 8.31 -9.43 6.79
CA SER A 506 8.19 -9.92 5.42
C SER A 506 9.23 -9.26 4.54
N ALA A 507 9.67 -9.99 3.53
CA ALA A 507 10.61 -9.51 2.54
C ALA A 507 10.27 -10.08 1.17
N GLY A 508 10.63 -9.35 0.14
CA GLY A 508 10.48 -9.84 -1.22
C GLY A 508 10.72 -8.75 -2.24
N GLY A 509 10.38 -9.07 -3.48
CA GLY A 509 10.54 -8.15 -4.58
C GLY A 509 10.42 -8.80 -5.95
N HIS A 510 10.62 -7.99 -6.97
CA HIS A 510 10.75 -8.44 -8.36
C HIS A 510 12.23 -8.65 -8.66
N TYR A 511 12.60 -9.86 -9.07
CA TYR A 511 13.99 -10.26 -9.27
C TYR A 511 14.19 -10.99 -10.60
N ARG A 512 15.45 -11.11 -11.00
CA ARG A 512 15.93 -11.98 -12.08
C ARG A 512 16.93 -12.98 -11.49
N ALA A 513 16.88 -14.22 -11.95
CA ALA A 513 17.89 -15.24 -11.69
C ALA A 513 17.96 -16.17 -12.92
N ARG A 514 18.93 -15.97 -13.84
CA ARG A 514 18.89 -16.63 -15.17
C ARG A 514 19.23 -18.11 -15.14
N GLY A 515 20.12 -18.52 -14.23
CA GLY A 515 20.57 -19.90 -14.08
C GLY A 515 19.80 -20.68 -13.04
N ALA A 516 19.73 -22.01 -13.23
CA ALA A 516 19.28 -22.90 -12.17
C ALA A 516 20.27 -22.84 -10.98
N GLY A 517 19.73 -22.74 -9.76
CA GLY A 517 20.53 -22.60 -8.52
C GLY A 517 21.11 -21.19 -8.29
N GLU A 518 20.76 -20.22 -9.14
CA GLU A 518 20.91 -18.79 -8.85
C GLU A 518 19.70 -18.28 -8.07
N GLY A 519 19.89 -17.18 -7.35
CA GLY A 519 18.79 -16.57 -6.62
C GLY A 519 19.23 -15.84 -5.36
N TRP A 520 18.25 -15.61 -4.50
CA TRP A 520 18.39 -14.92 -3.23
C TRP A 520 17.83 -15.75 -2.09
N ASP A 521 18.57 -15.84 -0.99
CA ASP A 521 18.11 -16.38 0.29
C ASP A 521 17.71 -15.23 1.21
N TYR A 522 16.50 -15.27 1.75
CA TYR A 522 15.97 -14.25 2.65
C TYR A 522 16.22 -14.68 4.08
N GLN A 523 17.00 -13.88 4.80
CA GLN A 523 17.44 -14.18 6.16
C GLN A 523 17.07 -13.05 7.12
N VAL A 524 16.84 -13.38 8.39
CA VAL A 524 16.56 -12.40 9.43
C VAL A 524 17.43 -12.62 10.66
N SER A 525 17.84 -11.53 11.31
CA SER A 525 18.50 -11.50 12.60
C SER A 525 17.78 -10.59 13.59
N PHE A 526 17.69 -11.01 14.84
CA PHE A 526 17.16 -10.25 15.97
C PHE A 526 18.20 -10.00 17.08
N ASP A 527 19.46 -10.34 16.82
CA ASP A 527 20.57 -10.27 17.79
C ASP A 527 21.72 -9.37 17.28
N ASN A 528 21.37 -8.34 16.51
CA ASN A 528 22.29 -7.40 15.86
C ASN A 528 23.25 -8.08 14.87
N GLY A 529 22.76 -9.08 14.13
CA GLY A 529 23.50 -9.73 13.05
C GLY A 529 24.48 -10.82 13.52
N LYS A 530 24.40 -11.26 14.78
CA LYS A 530 25.25 -12.37 15.27
C LYS A 530 24.79 -13.71 14.70
N THR A 531 23.47 -13.90 14.59
CA THR A 531 22.87 -15.09 13.97
C THR A 531 21.82 -14.66 12.94
N PHE A 532 21.77 -15.40 11.83
CA PHE A 532 20.80 -15.21 10.75
C PHE A 532 20.04 -16.51 10.51
N THR A 533 18.72 -16.39 10.37
CA THR A 533 17.82 -17.52 10.06
C THR A 533 17.20 -17.31 8.68
N SER A 534 17.39 -18.25 7.76
CA SER A 534 16.72 -18.26 6.45
C SER A 534 15.22 -18.53 6.62
N PHE A 535 14.38 -17.80 5.91
CA PHE A 535 12.92 -17.93 5.98
C PHE A 535 12.21 -17.87 4.62
N GLY A 536 12.93 -17.58 3.53
CA GLY A 536 12.36 -17.48 2.20
C GLY A 536 13.42 -17.50 1.13
N LYS A 537 13.01 -17.72 -0.12
CA LYS A 537 13.93 -17.74 -1.26
C LYS A 537 13.29 -17.17 -2.53
N ALA A 538 14.14 -16.68 -3.41
CA ALA A 538 13.82 -16.27 -4.77
C ALA A 538 14.77 -16.98 -5.73
N GLU A 539 14.33 -18.07 -6.36
CA GLU A 539 15.19 -18.99 -7.12
C GLU A 539 14.97 -18.85 -8.64
N GLY A 540 16.02 -19.13 -9.41
CA GLY A 540 15.96 -19.24 -10.87
C GLY A 540 15.70 -20.67 -11.37
N PRO A 541 15.49 -20.87 -12.68
CA PRO A 541 15.67 -19.88 -13.74
C PRO A 541 14.43 -19.02 -14.04
N CYS A 542 14.58 -17.71 -14.03
CA CYS A 542 13.57 -16.73 -14.43
C CYS A 542 14.20 -15.48 -15.07
N ALA A 543 13.52 -14.86 -16.04
CA ALA A 543 13.94 -13.58 -16.62
C ALA A 543 13.44 -12.37 -15.82
N GLY A 544 12.35 -12.57 -15.09
CA GLY A 544 11.69 -11.66 -14.15
C GLY A 544 10.61 -12.46 -13.41
N ALA A 545 10.69 -12.52 -12.08
CA ALA A 545 9.70 -13.18 -11.23
C ALA A 545 9.53 -12.44 -9.91
N SER A 546 8.36 -12.58 -9.27
CA SER A 546 8.13 -12.04 -7.94
C SER A 546 8.20 -13.13 -6.88
N SER A 547 8.86 -12.86 -5.74
CA SER A 547 8.88 -13.76 -4.58
C SER A 547 8.74 -12.96 -3.29
N TYR A 548 7.96 -13.51 -2.36
CA TYR A 548 7.66 -12.93 -1.05
C TYR A 548 7.65 -14.02 0.01
N ALA A 549 8.20 -13.70 1.18
CA ALA A 549 8.15 -14.58 2.34
C ALA A 549 7.91 -13.77 3.62
N THR A 550 7.30 -14.43 4.60
CA THR A 550 7.03 -13.87 5.92
C THR A 550 7.63 -14.78 6.99
N TYR A 551 8.28 -14.16 7.97
CA TYR A 551 8.76 -14.81 9.18
C TYR A 551 8.00 -14.29 10.40
N ASP A 552 7.36 -15.18 11.14
CA ASP A 552 6.46 -14.87 12.26
C ASP A 552 6.97 -15.36 13.63
N LYS A 553 8.11 -16.05 13.67
CA LYS A 553 8.75 -16.56 14.90
C LYS A 553 9.67 -15.52 15.53
N VAL A 554 9.16 -14.29 15.69
CA VAL A 554 9.90 -13.15 16.25
C VAL A 554 10.04 -13.32 17.78
N PRO A 555 11.23 -13.12 18.38
CA PRO A 555 11.37 -13.16 19.83
C PRO A 555 10.52 -12.09 20.53
N ALA A 556 10.01 -12.39 21.72
CA ALA A 556 9.19 -11.46 22.49
C ALA A 556 9.97 -10.20 22.89
N GLY A 557 9.32 -9.03 22.86
CA GLY A 557 9.94 -7.74 23.18
C GLY A 557 10.89 -7.20 22.09
N THR A 558 11.03 -7.89 20.95
CA THR A 558 11.90 -7.43 19.87
C THR A 558 11.26 -6.26 19.11
N ARG A 559 12.01 -5.15 18.98
CA ARG A 559 11.60 -3.96 18.22
C ARG A 559 12.60 -3.56 17.13
N SER A 560 13.62 -4.39 16.91
CA SER A 560 14.64 -4.19 15.88
C SER A 560 15.01 -5.51 15.23
N ALA A 561 15.23 -5.48 13.92
CA ALA A 561 15.68 -6.62 13.14
C ALA A 561 16.65 -6.17 12.03
N LEU A 562 17.51 -7.09 11.60
CA LEU A 562 18.26 -6.98 10.36
C LEU A 562 17.72 -8.02 9.38
N LEU A 563 17.14 -7.57 8.29
CA LEU A 563 16.80 -8.43 7.15
C LEU A 563 18.01 -8.47 6.21
N LYS A 564 18.44 -9.67 5.81
CA LYS A 564 19.55 -9.86 4.87
C LYS A 564 19.12 -10.70 3.67
N LEU A 565 19.30 -10.16 2.48
CA LEU A 565 19.08 -10.85 1.21
C LEU A 565 20.43 -11.31 0.69
N VAL A 566 20.68 -12.62 0.63
CA VAL A 566 21.99 -13.19 0.23
C VAL A 566 21.89 -13.78 -1.18
N GLY A 567 22.58 -13.16 -2.13
CA GLY A 567 22.53 -13.49 -3.55
C GLY A 567 23.66 -14.41 -3.99
N LYS A 568 23.34 -15.33 -4.90
CA LYS A 568 24.31 -16.15 -5.64
C LYS A 568 24.02 -16.12 -7.13
N GLN A 569 25.04 -15.95 -7.96
CA GLN A 569 24.92 -16.04 -9.41
C GLN A 569 26.09 -16.75 -10.08
N ASN A 570 25.83 -17.35 -11.24
CA ASN A 570 26.83 -17.81 -12.20
C ASN A 570 26.69 -17.10 -13.56
N ASN A 571 25.56 -16.43 -13.81
CA ASN A 571 25.19 -15.75 -15.05
C ASN A 571 24.67 -14.33 -14.75
N THR A 572 23.39 -14.17 -14.42
CA THR A 572 22.81 -12.85 -14.14
C THR A 572 21.68 -12.99 -13.14
N CYS A 573 21.92 -12.42 -11.96
CA CYS A 573 20.97 -12.32 -10.87
C CYS A 573 20.92 -10.88 -10.34
N GLY A 574 19.74 -10.41 -9.96
CA GLY A 574 19.55 -9.04 -9.50
C GLY A 574 18.11 -8.71 -9.16
N PHE A 575 17.89 -7.47 -8.76
CA PHE A 575 16.59 -6.94 -8.38
C PHE A 575 16.12 -5.85 -9.32
N PHE A 576 14.84 -5.92 -9.65
CA PHE A 576 14.06 -4.84 -10.21
C PHE A 576 13.33 -4.05 -9.11
N HIS A 577 12.98 -4.73 -8.02
CA HIS A 577 12.40 -4.14 -6.82
C HIS A 577 12.74 -5.00 -5.60
N ILE A 578 12.89 -4.38 -4.43
CA ILE A 578 12.99 -5.05 -3.12
C ILE A 578 12.27 -4.21 -2.07
N GLY A 579 11.71 -4.90 -1.08
CA GLY A 579 11.10 -4.27 0.08
C GLY A 579 11.15 -5.16 1.32
N ALA A 580 10.95 -4.52 2.47
CA ALA A 580 10.81 -5.17 3.76
C ALA A 580 9.65 -4.54 4.53
N TRP A 581 8.87 -5.37 5.22
CA TRP A 581 7.70 -4.92 5.99
C TRP A 581 7.70 -5.58 7.35
N ALA A 582 7.65 -4.79 8.42
CA ALA A 582 7.57 -5.30 9.78
C ALA A 582 6.25 -4.90 10.41
N ASP A 583 5.44 -5.89 10.77
CA ASP A 583 4.25 -5.66 11.58
C ASP A 583 4.61 -5.70 13.04
N TYR A 584 3.96 -4.83 13.81
CA TYR A 584 4.20 -4.68 15.23
C TYR A 584 2.90 -4.49 16.00
N THR A 585 2.91 -4.90 17.26
CA THR A 585 1.83 -4.60 18.20
C THR A 585 1.79 -3.10 18.44
N GLU A 586 0.66 -2.45 18.15
CA GLU A 586 0.51 -1.01 18.39
C GLU A 586 0.57 -0.75 19.91
N PRO A 587 1.60 -0.02 20.44
CA PRO A 587 1.88 0.04 21.88
C PRO A 587 0.72 0.53 22.76
N ASN A 588 -0.15 1.37 22.20
CA ASN A 588 -1.36 1.90 22.84
C ASN A 588 -2.63 1.52 22.05
N GLY A 589 -2.54 0.44 21.26
CA GLY A 589 -3.62 -0.07 20.44
C GLY A 589 -4.67 -0.80 21.25
N GLY A 590 -5.93 -0.66 20.86
CA GLY A 590 -7.05 -1.29 21.54
C GLY A 590 -8.36 -0.75 21.01
N PHE A 591 -9.42 -1.55 21.14
CA PHE A 591 -10.71 -1.13 20.63
C PHE A 591 -11.31 0.02 21.47
N ARG A 592 -11.84 1.02 20.76
CA ARG A 592 -12.74 2.05 21.28
C ARG A 592 -13.90 2.23 20.31
N PRO A 593 -15.08 2.68 20.78
CA PRO A 593 -16.22 2.87 19.91
C PRO A 593 -15.91 3.79 18.73
N VAL A 594 -16.33 3.39 17.54
CA VAL A 594 -16.11 4.12 16.29
C VAL A 594 -17.44 4.65 15.78
N LYS A 595 -17.50 5.95 15.48
CA LYS A 595 -18.63 6.55 14.78
C LYS A 595 -18.47 6.33 13.28
N VAL A 596 -19.49 5.74 12.67
CA VAL A 596 -19.59 5.54 11.23
C VAL A 596 -20.76 6.38 10.73
N THR A 597 -20.53 7.17 9.69
CA THR A 597 -21.59 7.98 9.07
C THR A 597 -21.67 7.68 7.59
N TYR A 598 -22.83 7.19 7.14
CA TYR A 598 -23.18 6.99 5.75
C TYR A 598 -23.98 8.17 5.24
N GLN A 599 -23.63 8.70 4.07
CA GLN A 599 -24.36 9.77 3.40
C GLN A 599 -24.67 9.38 1.96
N TRP A 600 -25.93 9.55 1.55
CA TRP A 600 -26.40 9.23 0.20
C TRP A 600 -27.59 10.10 -0.19
N GLN A 601 -28.04 9.99 -1.44
CA GLN A 601 -29.27 10.60 -1.92
C GLN A 601 -30.28 9.55 -2.39
N GLU A 602 -31.56 9.81 -2.13
CA GLU A 602 -32.69 9.05 -2.65
C GLU A 602 -33.65 10.01 -3.34
N ASN A 603 -33.88 9.83 -4.65
CA ASN A 603 -34.72 10.73 -5.44
C ASN A 603 -34.34 12.22 -5.26
N GLY A 604 -33.03 12.50 -5.20
CA GLY A 604 -32.47 13.84 -5.00
C GLY A 604 -32.55 14.37 -3.56
N GLN A 605 -33.06 13.60 -2.60
CA GLN A 605 -33.11 13.98 -1.18
C GLN A 605 -31.91 13.41 -0.43
N ALA A 606 -31.20 14.25 0.29
CA ALA A 606 -30.09 13.81 1.14
C ALA A 606 -30.60 12.92 2.29
N LYS A 607 -29.85 11.85 2.55
CA LYS A 607 -30.09 10.87 3.61
C LYS A 607 -28.78 10.65 4.37
N GLU A 608 -28.92 10.35 5.66
CA GLU A 608 -27.81 10.06 6.54
C GLU A 608 -28.18 8.93 7.50
N ASP A 609 -27.21 8.07 7.78
CA ASP A 609 -27.23 7.10 8.87
C ASP A 609 -25.96 7.28 9.72
N VAL A 610 -26.14 7.45 11.04
CA VAL A 610 -25.05 7.55 11.99
C VAL A 610 -25.13 6.37 12.94
N HIS A 611 -24.12 5.51 12.90
CA HIS A 611 -24.00 4.36 13.78
C HIS A 611 -22.76 4.49 14.67
N ILE A 612 -22.89 4.13 15.95
CA ILE A 612 -21.75 4.03 16.87
C ILE A 612 -21.46 2.54 17.06
N ALA A 613 -20.42 2.05 16.39
CA ALA A 613 -19.93 0.70 16.59
C ALA A 613 -19.34 0.59 18.01
N ALA A 614 -20.12 0.02 18.94
CA ALA A 614 -19.75 -0.02 20.35
C ALA A 614 -18.87 -1.22 20.73
N LYS A 615 -18.63 -2.13 19.79
CA LYS A 615 -17.84 -3.36 19.95
C LYS A 615 -16.90 -3.54 18.76
N ALA A 616 -15.82 -4.30 18.97
CA ALA A 616 -14.83 -4.58 17.94
C ALA A 616 -15.41 -5.32 16.73
N GLU A 617 -16.55 -5.98 16.88
CA GLU A 617 -17.38 -6.51 15.80
C GLU A 617 -18.81 -5.99 16.02
N ASP A 618 -19.41 -5.40 15.00
CA ASP A 618 -20.77 -4.88 15.06
C ASP A 618 -21.48 -5.06 13.72
N THR A 619 -22.81 -5.09 13.73
CA THR A 619 -23.63 -5.23 12.53
C THR A 619 -24.93 -4.48 12.69
N TRP A 620 -25.30 -3.70 11.67
CA TRP A 620 -26.57 -2.99 11.63
C TRP A 620 -27.14 -3.00 10.21
N THR A 621 -28.32 -2.40 10.06
CA THR A 621 -29.02 -2.36 8.78
C THR A 621 -29.33 -0.92 8.39
N ILE A 622 -29.07 -0.60 7.12
CA ILE A 622 -29.55 0.62 6.47
C ILE A 622 -30.55 0.21 5.39
N THR A 623 -31.75 0.79 5.41
CA THR A 623 -32.77 0.51 4.40
C THR A 623 -32.92 1.70 3.47
N CYS A 624 -32.67 1.48 2.18
CA CYS A 624 -32.86 2.50 1.15
C CYS A 624 -34.20 2.32 0.45
N ALA A 625 -35.03 3.37 0.41
CA ALA A 625 -36.38 3.29 -0.18
C ALA A 625 -36.36 3.19 -1.72
N ALA A 626 -35.28 3.67 -2.34
CA ALA A 626 -35.00 3.61 -3.77
C ALA A 626 -33.51 3.30 -3.98
N ALA A 627 -33.08 3.18 -5.24
CA ALA A 627 -31.65 3.05 -5.55
C ALA A 627 -30.89 4.29 -5.04
N PRO A 628 -29.94 4.13 -4.10
CA PRO A 628 -29.24 5.26 -3.51
C PRO A 628 -28.13 5.75 -4.43
N THR A 629 -27.90 7.07 -4.45
CA THR A 629 -26.66 7.64 -4.97
C THR A 629 -25.75 7.95 -3.80
N MET A 630 -24.72 7.12 -3.61
CA MET A 630 -23.77 7.29 -2.52
C MET A 630 -23.05 8.64 -2.60
N THR A 631 -22.83 9.29 -1.46
CA THR A 631 -22.12 10.57 -1.36
C THR A 631 -20.83 10.43 -0.56
N ALA A 632 -20.88 9.92 0.67
CA ALA A 632 -19.70 9.76 1.51
C ALA A 632 -19.85 8.69 2.59
N ILE A 633 -18.72 8.17 3.06
CA ILE A 633 -18.60 7.39 4.29
C ILE A 633 -17.53 8.03 5.17
N VAL A 634 -17.91 8.41 6.39
CA VAL A 634 -17.03 9.02 7.38
C VAL A 634 -16.78 8.05 8.53
N VAL A 635 -15.53 7.98 8.99
CA VAL A 635 -15.14 7.26 10.20
C VAL A 635 -14.30 8.15 11.11
N GLU A 636 -14.60 8.12 12.40
CA GLU A 636 -13.89 8.80 13.47
C GLU A 636 -14.14 8.07 14.79
N LEU A 637 -13.28 8.25 15.80
CA LEU A 637 -13.60 7.72 17.13
C LEU A 637 -14.83 8.42 17.69
N ALA A 638 -15.71 7.66 18.34
CA ALA A 638 -16.82 8.26 19.05
C ALA A 638 -16.28 9.11 20.21
N PRO A 639 -16.94 10.24 20.55
CA PRO A 639 -16.56 11.05 21.69
C PRO A 639 -16.41 10.20 22.96
N ALA A 640 -15.34 10.43 23.72
CA ALA A 640 -15.20 9.81 25.04
C ALA A 640 -16.40 10.23 25.91
N LYS A 641 -17.01 9.25 26.61
CA LYS A 641 -18.12 9.50 27.54
C LYS A 641 -17.64 10.14 28.82
#